data_AF-A0A6G0SDI6-F1
#
_entry.id   AF-A0A6G0SDI6-F1
#
_cell.length_a   1.000
_cell.length_b   1.000
_cell.length_c   1.000
_cell.angle_alpha   90.00
_cell.angle_beta   90.00
_cell.angle_gamma   90.00
#
_symmetry.space_group_name_H-M   'P 1'
#
loop_
_entity.id
_entity.type
_entity.pdbx_description
1 polymer ?
#
loop_
_entity_poly.entity_id
_entity_poly.type
_entity_poly.pdbx_seq_one_letter_code
_entity_poly.pdbx_strand_id
1 'polypeptide(L)'
;MEGSLGILYVCGGQTGGEITVAASLLGRKVRGVCGAYDRFLALVDAWELHWPATEGGDEAAVLESQLVVEGLQDVKVHHVAVGKNHRVALSLDGQLFSWGRPGAALPSSELGHKHGTTMAQNYYRVKTPGPEVDGPDKRELTSAKSAQALVGPVTAAATATGTPHRVVTAPELFFTQVSCGKHHSAAVTDSGDVYTWGRNHEGQLGQVFKTLPKEVNAVFNGICAWPKYVGVFLGKPRVVSACCGNTFTAVLLADGSVYLLGGSSLRPASRAPKSTTTAGVSTLHLILERGSDGEPFVGIASGYDHVLAVTSAGEMFSWGFNTFGQLGHGGKTGRGEAEVKGGRALPNAVKCDESVKWAKVFAGGNYSAALTTESQLYTWGNGSYGKLGHGKSRKYECEFAPRRVDSLQHTVVGSVVCGDRNLYAFAPTWISEFAPICGEHIGGYELRICGSGFWSSDNVTVRFVPLNDGRLMRGTLGTFSEATAEVVCQVPKFRLPGEYAVEVSMNGKHFTSNGRVFTVFKRPQVASVFVFDTRFSGEEDITLALCGSLPEICRRPIVRFVRCCIDENSGHFVPKKTSEPAPAVVGDFDERPESVNEEEAEYDPSDITGRLLRLKAPTLPNTGEGIAPYTLEISYDGGLIFAPVCVDPTLAKPKDEDTAEDEEELAPHYSHSRKSEEPRSALPHVIWAHDAQLVRVVPNSFLTNELPQTIKIELQHLLPPEVTQMQVNIVYFPSNGEFDPHKKPSASAVLPIDSVEGNVIVCSIPPLSQWQYTAPTNPKLQGLSAEWWRSFSKTGFASKLRVSMNGGRTFLPAQLLLGGRSSSTGAQIFGMLAPGRLLSLFPSVGMVPGGTQVSVAGDFFHFDTQDAAVKLQWRESSMIVSAVCLRPEEASGEANSTNRRVVFRSPPLPFPEDAATAAAMAEGMVLGTREEVTVFVSLDGEHFTDAGLSFVYCAVPEMSGISPQEAEPGTTMMLAVDNEIATPAACVRLETADSKVSLVVPVEIDEAAHTATFVLPELPISTEEHVHVSLSLNGQEFTERTLDPATELNGGGVSFLYKAPATQVAEG
;
A
#
# COMPACT_ATOMS: atom_id res chain seq x y z
N MET A 1 24.69 10.17 -30.33
CA MET A 1 25.09 10.90 -29.11
C MET A 1 24.41 12.26 -29.09
N GLU A 2 23.23 12.33 -28.49
CA GLU A 2 22.59 13.62 -28.22
C GLU A 2 23.16 14.15 -26.90
N GLY A 3 23.58 15.43 -26.88
CA GLY A 3 24.03 16.07 -25.65
C GLY A 3 22.86 16.39 -24.72
N SER A 4 23.13 16.48 -23.43
CA SER A 4 22.18 16.85 -22.39
C SER A 4 22.30 18.33 -22.03
N LEU A 5 21.18 18.99 -21.77
CA LEU A 5 21.18 20.26 -21.05
C LEU A 5 21.51 20.01 -19.57
N GLY A 6 22.03 21.02 -18.90
CA GLY A 6 22.33 20.90 -17.47
C GLY A 6 23.09 22.09 -16.93
N ILE A 7 23.53 21.94 -15.69
CA ILE A 7 24.30 22.93 -14.95
C ILE A 7 25.72 22.43 -14.78
N LEU A 8 26.70 23.32 -15.00
CA LEU A 8 28.09 23.08 -14.65
C LEU A 8 28.37 23.74 -13.29
N TYR A 9 28.71 22.91 -12.31
CA TYR A 9 29.21 23.36 -11.02
C TYR A 9 30.73 23.41 -11.02
N VAL A 10 31.29 24.44 -10.40
CA VAL A 10 32.74 24.63 -10.27
C VAL A 10 33.09 24.89 -8.82
N CYS A 11 34.16 24.28 -8.35
CA CYS A 11 34.77 24.67 -7.08
C CYS A 11 36.30 24.61 -7.14
N GLY A 12 36.96 25.42 -6.32
CA GLY A 12 38.42 25.43 -6.21
C GLY A 12 39.02 26.82 -6.18
N GLY A 13 40.19 26.97 -6.80
CA GLY A 13 40.98 28.21 -6.73
C GLY A 13 40.27 29.44 -7.29
N GLN A 14 39.32 29.27 -8.21
CA GLN A 14 38.51 30.36 -8.76
C GLN A 14 37.37 30.78 -7.83
N THR A 15 36.86 29.86 -7.00
CA THR A 15 35.67 30.10 -6.17
C THR A 15 35.99 30.17 -4.67
N GLY A 16 37.27 30.07 -4.31
CA GLY A 16 37.72 29.99 -2.92
C GLY A 16 37.22 28.74 -2.19
N GLY A 17 36.88 27.68 -2.92
CA GLY A 17 36.40 26.40 -2.38
C GLY A 17 34.89 26.27 -2.20
N GLU A 18 34.12 27.32 -2.48
CA GLU A 18 32.65 27.21 -2.55
C GLU A 18 32.23 26.62 -3.90
N ILE A 19 31.15 25.86 -3.92
CA ILE A 19 30.57 25.34 -5.15
C ILE A 19 29.70 26.45 -5.75
N THR A 20 30.05 26.87 -6.96
CA THR A 20 29.31 27.90 -7.70
C THR A 20 28.86 27.37 -9.06
N VAL A 21 27.82 27.99 -9.61
CA VAL A 21 27.31 27.66 -10.95
C VAL A 21 28.10 28.45 -11.99
N ALA A 22 28.67 27.75 -12.97
CA ALA A 22 29.23 28.37 -14.16
C ALA A 22 28.14 28.56 -15.22
N ALA A 23 27.68 29.79 -15.38
CA ALA A 23 26.60 30.15 -16.31
C ALA A 23 26.97 29.96 -17.80
N SER A 24 28.24 29.75 -18.12
CA SER A 24 28.77 29.71 -19.49
C SER A 24 28.23 28.58 -20.37
N LEU A 25 27.68 27.52 -19.76
CA LEU A 25 27.09 26.37 -20.47
C LEU A 25 25.55 26.34 -20.44
N LEU A 26 24.89 27.30 -19.78
CA LEU A 26 23.43 27.30 -19.65
C LEU A 26 22.77 27.43 -21.03
N GLY A 27 21.75 26.61 -21.27
CA GLY A 27 21.01 26.58 -22.53
C GLY A 27 21.71 25.88 -23.71
N ARG A 28 22.95 25.39 -23.54
CA ARG A 28 23.71 24.65 -24.56
C ARG A 28 23.69 23.15 -24.30
N LYS A 29 23.59 22.32 -25.34
CA LYS A 29 23.61 20.85 -25.19
C LYS A 29 25.04 20.39 -24.92
N VAL A 30 25.34 19.99 -23.69
CA VAL A 30 26.65 19.44 -23.32
C VAL A 30 26.69 17.95 -23.65
N ARG A 31 27.59 17.56 -24.56
CA ARG A 31 27.83 16.16 -24.93
C ARG A 31 28.84 15.47 -24.04
N GLY A 32 29.80 16.24 -23.54
CA GLY A 32 30.86 15.74 -22.66
C GLY A 32 31.68 16.89 -22.10
N VAL A 33 32.28 16.65 -20.95
CA VAL A 33 33.23 17.56 -20.30
C VAL A 33 34.56 16.86 -20.20
N CYS A 34 35.64 17.58 -20.46
CA CYS A 34 36.99 17.04 -20.41
C CYS A 34 37.95 18.11 -19.88
N GLY A 35 39.03 17.66 -19.27
CA GLY A 35 40.03 18.57 -18.72
C GLY A 35 41.02 17.85 -17.85
N ALA A 36 42.17 18.49 -17.69
CA ALA A 36 43.28 18.06 -16.87
C ALA A 36 44.18 19.26 -16.63
N TYR A 37 45.05 19.18 -15.63
CA TYR A 37 45.98 20.27 -15.30
C TYR A 37 45.24 21.61 -15.08
N ASP A 38 45.58 22.65 -15.83
CA ASP A 38 45.03 24.00 -15.74
C ASP A 38 43.98 24.30 -16.84
N ARG A 39 43.37 23.27 -17.44
CA ARG A 39 42.46 23.41 -18.58
C ARG A 39 41.18 22.59 -18.42
N PHE A 40 40.08 23.19 -18.86
CA PHE A 40 38.76 22.57 -18.96
C PHE A 40 38.19 22.92 -20.33
N LEU A 41 37.52 21.95 -20.95
CA LEU A 41 36.78 22.09 -22.18
C LEU A 41 35.44 21.36 -22.05
N ALA A 42 34.40 21.94 -22.63
CA ALA A 42 33.13 21.27 -22.84
C ALA A 42 32.88 21.07 -24.34
N LEU A 43 32.48 19.87 -24.71
CA LEU A 43 31.94 19.59 -26.03
C LEU A 43 30.44 19.89 -26.00
N VAL A 44 30.03 20.86 -26.82
CA VAL A 44 28.70 21.46 -26.77
C VAL A 44 28.09 21.59 -28.15
N ASP A 45 26.76 21.62 -28.19
CA ASP A 45 25.96 21.79 -29.40
C ASP A 45 26.47 20.91 -30.56
N ALA A 46 26.39 21.34 -31.82
CA ALA A 46 26.77 20.58 -33.02
C ALA A 46 28.29 20.34 -33.17
N TRP A 47 28.93 19.78 -32.12
CA TRP A 47 30.35 19.40 -32.05
C TRP A 47 31.32 20.57 -31.82
N GLU A 48 30.82 21.64 -31.20
CA GLU A 48 31.62 22.82 -30.85
C GLU A 48 32.40 22.60 -29.55
N LEU A 49 33.61 23.14 -29.49
CA LEU A 49 34.42 23.17 -28.27
C LEU A 49 34.23 24.51 -27.56
N HIS A 50 33.87 24.47 -26.28
CA HIS A 50 33.70 25.67 -25.46
C HIS A 50 34.71 25.72 -24.32
N TRP A 51 35.37 26.88 -24.20
CA TRP A 51 36.27 27.23 -23.10
C TRP A 51 35.56 28.19 -22.15
N PRO A 52 35.24 27.78 -20.92
CA PRO A 52 34.71 28.70 -19.93
C PRO A 52 35.75 29.78 -19.64
N ALA A 53 35.33 31.04 -19.65
CA ALA A 53 36.19 32.15 -19.29
C ALA A 53 36.72 31.97 -17.86
N THR A 54 38.04 32.00 -17.68
CA THR A 54 38.65 32.10 -16.35
C THR A 54 38.68 33.58 -15.96
N GLU A 55 38.19 33.93 -14.77
CA GLU A 55 38.36 35.29 -14.24
C GLU A 55 39.86 35.63 -14.19
N GLY A 56 40.26 36.63 -14.99
CA GLY A 56 41.65 36.89 -15.35
C GLY A 56 41.92 36.43 -16.79
N GLY A 57 41.64 37.30 -17.76
CA GLY A 57 41.79 37.03 -19.18
C GLY A 57 43.20 36.53 -19.54
N ASP A 58 43.32 35.22 -19.73
CA ASP A 58 44.49 34.60 -20.36
C ASP A 58 44.32 34.84 -21.87
N GLU A 59 44.87 35.95 -22.40
CA GLU A 59 44.85 36.25 -23.85
C GLU A 59 45.30 35.03 -24.68
N ALA A 60 46.20 34.22 -24.13
CA ALA A 60 46.65 32.98 -24.74
C ALA A 60 45.55 31.91 -24.87
N ALA A 61 44.59 31.85 -23.94
CA ALA A 61 43.46 30.92 -24.02
C ALA A 61 42.40 31.38 -25.04
N VAL A 62 42.20 32.70 -25.16
CA VAL A 62 41.33 33.29 -26.20
C VAL A 62 41.92 33.03 -27.58
N LEU A 63 43.23 33.28 -27.74
CA LEU A 63 43.96 32.99 -28.97
C LEU A 63 43.94 31.48 -29.30
N GLU A 64 44.16 30.62 -28.31
CA GLU A 64 44.06 29.17 -28.48
C GLU A 64 42.65 28.76 -28.96
N SER A 65 41.60 29.30 -28.35
CA SER A 65 40.22 29.04 -28.76
C SER A 65 39.96 29.44 -30.21
N GLN A 66 40.45 30.61 -30.65
CA GLN A 66 40.29 31.08 -32.02
C GLN A 66 40.99 30.14 -33.02
N LEU A 67 42.27 29.84 -32.77
CA LEU A 67 43.06 28.95 -33.62
C LEU A 67 42.49 27.54 -33.71
N VAL A 68 41.90 27.03 -32.62
CA VAL A 68 41.28 25.70 -32.58
C VAL A 68 39.96 25.66 -33.33
N VAL A 69 39.13 26.69 -33.17
CA VAL A 69 37.86 26.81 -33.92
C VAL A 69 38.13 26.88 -35.41
N GLU A 70 39.13 27.64 -35.85
CA GLU A 70 39.55 27.68 -37.26
C GLU A 70 40.09 26.33 -37.74
N GLY A 71 40.95 25.67 -36.95
CA GLY A 71 41.58 24.40 -37.34
C GLY A 71 40.66 23.17 -37.33
N LEU A 72 39.53 23.22 -36.60
CA LEU A 72 38.56 22.12 -36.50
C LEU A 72 37.17 22.50 -37.04
N GLN A 73 37.05 23.58 -37.80
CA GLN A 73 35.76 24.13 -38.25
C GLN A 73 34.88 23.09 -38.95
N ASP A 74 35.47 22.19 -39.75
CA ASP A 74 34.77 21.15 -40.50
C ASP A 74 34.85 19.75 -39.84
N VAL A 75 35.42 19.66 -38.64
CA VAL A 75 35.69 18.40 -37.95
C VAL A 75 34.69 18.20 -36.83
N LYS A 76 33.90 17.12 -36.91
CA LYS A 76 32.96 16.75 -35.84
C LYS A 76 33.70 16.03 -34.71
N VAL A 77 34.15 16.79 -33.71
CA VAL A 77 34.93 16.28 -32.57
C VAL A 77 34.04 15.48 -31.62
N HIS A 78 34.34 14.20 -31.42
CA HIS A 78 33.63 13.34 -30.47
C HIS A 78 34.21 13.38 -29.06
N HIS A 79 35.54 13.32 -28.91
CA HIS A 79 36.22 13.23 -27.62
C HIS A 79 37.50 14.08 -27.62
N VAL A 80 37.89 14.63 -26.48
CA VAL A 80 39.14 15.41 -26.35
C VAL A 80 39.87 14.95 -25.10
N ALA A 81 41.16 14.67 -25.26
CA ALA A 81 42.08 14.42 -24.16
C ALA A 81 43.04 15.58 -23.98
N VAL A 82 43.19 16.01 -22.73
CA VAL A 82 43.99 17.17 -22.35
C VAL A 82 45.24 16.68 -21.63
N GLY A 83 46.41 16.95 -22.19
CA GLY A 83 47.70 16.79 -21.54
C GLY A 83 48.18 18.10 -20.92
N LYS A 84 49.41 18.11 -20.40
CA LYS A 84 49.97 19.30 -19.75
C LYS A 84 50.12 20.47 -20.73
N ASN A 85 50.79 20.23 -21.87
CA ASN A 85 51.08 21.25 -22.87
C ASN A 85 50.50 20.92 -24.25
N HIS A 86 49.80 19.79 -24.38
CA HIS A 86 49.20 19.33 -25.63
C HIS A 86 47.78 18.84 -25.43
N ARG A 87 47.04 18.73 -26.53
CA ARG A 87 45.69 18.16 -26.56
C ARG A 87 45.56 17.29 -27.80
N VAL A 88 44.67 16.31 -27.70
CA VAL A 88 44.31 15.44 -28.82
C VAL A 88 42.79 15.35 -28.87
N ALA A 89 42.21 15.76 -29.98
CA ALA A 89 40.82 15.56 -30.33
C ALA A 89 40.67 14.32 -31.19
N LEU A 90 39.57 13.60 -30.95
CA LEU A 90 39.10 12.47 -31.72
C LEU A 90 37.83 12.90 -32.45
N SER A 91 37.81 12.76 -33.77
CA SER A 91 36.64 13.03 -34.59
C SER A 91 35.70 11.82 -34.67
N LEU A 92 34.46 12.04 -35.07
CA LEU A 92 33.42 11.00 -35.23
C LEU A 92 33.77 9.91 -36.25
N ASP A 93 34.55 10.26 -37.28
CA ASP A 93 35.08 9.33 -38.29
C ASP A 93 36.35 8.60 -37.80
N GLY A 94 36.66 8.70 -36.50
CA GLY A 94 37.74 7.96 -35.86
C GLY A 94 39.13 8.52 -36.14
N GLN A 95 39.26 9.78 -36.59
CA GLN A 95 40.54 10.42 -36.89
C GLN A 95 41.06 11.26 -35.71
N LEU A 96 42.38 11.36 -35.59
CA LEU A 96 43.05 12.09 -34.51
C LEU A 96 43.54 13.46 -34.99
N PHE A 97 43.32 14.48 -34.17
CA PHE A 97 43.82 15.84 -34.37
C PHE A 97 44.54 16.29 -33.11
N SER A 98 45.68 16.95 -33.21
CA SER A 98 46.48 17.35 -32.06
C SER A 98 47.04 18.75 -32.22
N TRP A 99 47.19 19.45 -31.09
CA TRP A 99 47.82 20.76 -31.01
C TRP A 99 48.46 20.96 -29.64
N GLY A 100 49.41 21.88 -29.58
CA GLY A 100 50.04 22.29 -28.33
C GLY A 100 49.58 23.68 -27.90
N ARG A 101 49.80 24.01 -26.64
CA ARG A 101 49.52 25.34 -26.09
C ARG A 101 50.34 26.41 -26.84
N PRO A 102 49.72 27.48 -27.38
CA PRO A 102 50.45 28.53 -28.10
C PRO A 102 51.64 29.05 -27.28
N GLY A 103 52.83 29.08 -27.89
CA GLY A 103 54.05 29.56 -27.24
C GLY A 103 54.68 28.64 -26.19
N ALA A 104 54.06 27.49 -25.88
CA ALA A 104 54.69 26.50 -25.00
C ALA A 104 55.81 25.75 -25.73
N ALA A 105 56.93 25.55 -25.03
CA ALA A 105 57.97 24.64 -25.45
C ALA A 105 57.48 23.20 -25.33
N LEU A 106 57.52 22.45 -26.42
CA LEU A 106 57.23 21.02 -26.45
C LEU A 106 58.56 20.26 -26.37
N PRO A 107 58.96 19.74 -25.19
CA PRO A 107 60.23 19.03 -25.02
C PRO A 107 60.21 17.64 -25.69
N SER A 108 59.03 17.17 -26.10
CA SER A 108 58.77 15.86 -26.68
C SER A 108 57.81 15.98 -27.85
N SER A 109 57.89 15.07 -28.82
CA SER A 109 56.98 15.01 -29.97
C SER A 109 55.61 14.41 -29.60
N GLU A 110 55.01 14.94 -28.54
CA GLU A 110 53.73 14.55 -27.94
C GLU A 110 52.51 14.85 -28.84
N LEU A 111 52.71 15.63 -29.91
CA LEU A 111 51.69 15.89 -30.93
C LEU A 111 51.50 14.73 -31.91
N GLY A 112 52.53 13.92 -32.18
CA GLY A 112 52.37 12.79 -33.12
C GLY A 112 52.61 13.12 -34.59
N HIS A 113 53.15 14.30 -34.94
CA HIS A 113 53.42 14.71 -36.33
C HIS A 113 54.83 14.29 -36.80
N LYS A 114 54.94 13.82 -38.07
CA LYS A 114 56.20 13.35 -38.71
C LYS A 114 57.32 14.40 -38.75
N HIS A 115 56.96 15.68 -38.68
CA HIS A 115 57.88 16.80 -38.52
C HIS A 115 57.37 17.60 -37.34
N GLY A 116 58.09 17.57 -36.21
CA GLY A 116 57.95 18.66 -35.24
C GLY A 116 58.13 19.95 -36.02
N THR A 117 57.15 20.85 -35.96
CA THR A 117 57.07 22.10 -36.72
C THR A 117 58.45 22.74 -36.92
N THR A 118 59.04 22.50 -38.09
CA THR A 118 60.39 22.92 -38.46
C THR A 118 60.39 24.43 -38.75
N MET A 119 60.89 25.21 -37.79
CA MET A 119 61.81 26.33 -38.08
C MET A 119 63.25 25.86 -37.82
N ALA A 120 63.62 24.74 -38.44
CA ALA A 120 64.99 24.24 -38.48
C ALA A 120 65.25 23.61 -39.86
N GLN A 121 65.07 24.41 -40.92
CA GLN A 121 65.79 24.15 -42.15
C GLN A 121 67.26 24.47 -41.90
N ASN A 122 68.01 23.49 -41.44
CA ASN A 122 69.45 23.26 -41.67
C ASN A 122 69.90 22.21 -40.66
N TYR A 123 70.80 21.32 -41.07
CA TYR A 123 71.29 20.14 -40.35
C TYR A 123 70.37 18.93 -40.44
N TYR A 124 70.40 18.23 -41.57
CA TYR A 124 70.71 16.78 -41.65
C TYR A 124 70.86 16.40 -43.14
N ARG A 125 71.98 16.80 -43.75
CA ARG A 125 72.42 16.22 -45.03
C ARG A 125 73.25 15.00 -44.70
N VAL A 126 72.62 13.83 -44.59
CA VAL A 126 73.35 12.55 -44.52
C VAL A 126 73.88 12.28 -45.92
N LYS A 127 75.21 12.31 -46.06
CA LYS A 127 75.93 11.85 -47.25
C LYS A 127 75.68 10.35 -47.44
N THR A 128 75.07 9.96 -48.55
CA THR A 128 75.17 8.61 -49.11
C THR A 128 76.55 8.44 -49.78
N PRO A 129 77.16 7.24 -49.74
CA PRO A 129 78.42 6.99 -50.44
C PRO A 129 78.18 6.61 -51.92
N GLY A 130 78.90 7.30 -52.82
CA GLY A 130 79.22 6.90 -54.20
C GLY A 130 78.66 7.80 -55.32
N PRO A 131 79.24 7.81 -56.54
CA PRO A 131 80.66 7.72 -56.93
C PRO A 131 81.24 9.11 -57.30
N GLU A 132 82.56 9.18 -57.44
CA GLU A 132 83.33 10.36 -57.87
C GLU A 132 82.80 10.99 -59.15
N VAL A 133 82.62 12.32 -59.15
CA VAL A 133 82.80 13.16 -60.34
C VAL A 133 83.42 14.49 -59.90
N ASP A 134 84.58 14.76 -60.47
CA ASP A 134 85.42 15.94 -60.32
C ASP A 134 84.72 17.27 -60.68
N GLY A 135 85.13 18.36 -60.01
CA GLY A 135 84.79 19.72 -60.43
C GLY A 135 85.15 20.77 -59.38
N PRO A 136 86.08 21.71 -59.65
CA PRO A 136 86.81 22.45 -58.63
C PRO A 136 86.17 23.80 -58.25
N ASP A 137 86.83 24.43 -57.27
CA ASP A 137 86.85 25.86 -56.96
C ASP A 137 85.92 26.33 -55.81
N LYS A 138 86.50 26.53 -54.61
CA LYS A 138 87.18 27.77 -54.13
C LYS A 138 86.14 28.82 -53.75
N ARG A 139 86.11 29.39 -52.54
CA ARG A 139 87.17 30.13 -51.83
C ARG A 139 86.57 30.53 -50.47
N GLU A 140 87.28 30.32 -49.36
CA GLU A 140 87.95 31.39 -48.57
C GLU A 140 86.95 32.34 -47.86
N LEU A 141 86.96 32.52 -46.53
CA LEU A 141 88.02 33.15 -45.71
C LEU A 141 87.76 32.76 -44.22
N THR A 142 88.73 32.19 -43.49
CA THR A 142 89.54 32.80 -42.39
C THR A 142 88.71 33.57 -41.34
N SER A 143 88.87 33.51 -40.02
CA SER A 143 89.90 33.13 -39.01
C SER A 143 89.16 33.34 -37.66
N ALA A 144 89.35 32.65 -36.54
CA ALA A 144 90.53 32.52 -35.70
C ALA A 144 90.15 31.65 -34.48
N LYS A 145 90.95 30.62 -34.16
CA LYS A 145 91.71 30.41 -32.91
C LYS A 145 90.98 30.50 -31.56
N SER A 146 91.20 29.42 -30.79
CA SER A 146 91.29 29.30 -29.31
C SER A 146 89.99 29.59 -28.53
N ALA A 147 89.27 28.56 -28.08
CA ALA A 147 89.51 27.68 -26.93
C ALA A 147 88.88 28.20 -25.62
N GLN A 148 88.01 27.34 -25.07
CA GLN A 148 87.58 27.28 -23.67
C GLN A 148 86.63 28.36 -23.13
N ALA A 149 85.32 28.11 -23.26
CA ALA A 149 84.33 28.09 -22.17
C ALA A 149 82.91 28.09 -22.78
N LEU A 150 82.22 26.95 -22.75
CA LEU A 150 80.77 26.79 -22.50
C LEU A 150 80.42 25.32 -22.75
N VAL A 151 80.37 24.54 -21.68
CA VAL A 151 79.63 23.27 -21.68
C VAL A 151 78.20 23.62 -21.31
N GLY A 152 77.29 23.49 -22.26
CA GLY A 152 75.85 23.51 -22.05
C GLY A 152 75.15 22.85 -23.25
N PRO A 153 74.37 21.77 -23.08
CA PRO A 153 73.61 21.21 -24.18
C PRO A 153 72.39 22.08 -24.47
N VAL A 154 72.45 22.81 -25.58
CA VAL A 154 71.32 23.56 -26.16
C VAL A 154 70.42 22.55 -26.90
N THR A 155 69.28 22.19 -26.31
CA THR A 155 68.18 21.57 -27.05
C THR A 155 67.16 22.65 -27.40
N ALA A 156 67.12 23.09 -28.65
CA ALA A 156 66.09 23.99 -29.14
C ALA A 156 64.74 23.26 -29.10
N ALA A 157 63.88 23.60 -28.14
CA ALA A 157 62.52 23.08 -28.06
C ALA A 157 61.65 23.75 -29.12
N ALA A 158 60.89 22.97 -29.89
CA ALA A 158 59.93 23.51 -30.85
C ALA A 158 58.77 24.19 -30.10
N THR A 159 58.37 25.37 -30.57
CA THR A 159 57.19 26.09 -30.08
C THR A 159 55.93 25.53 -30.74
N ALA A 160 54.90 25.27 -29.94
CA ALA A 160 53.63 24.75 -30.46
C ALA A 160 52.82 25.83 -31.20
N THR A 161 52.18 25.44 -32.29
CA THR A 161 51.44 26.34 -33.20
C THR A 161 50.03 26.69 -32.75
N GLY A 162 49.49 26.13 -31.65
CA GLY A 162 48.12 26.40 -31.20
C GLY A 162 47.02 25.82 -32.08
N THR A 163 47.27 25.67 -33.38
CA THR A 163 46.35 25.17 -34.40
C THR A 163 46.31 23.64 -34.41
N PRO A 164 45.11 23.03 -34.39
CA PRO A 164 44.88 21.60 -34.59
C PRO A 164 45.37 21.12 -35.96
N HIS A 165 46.16 20.04 -35.94
CA HIS A 165 46.58 19.34 -37.15
C HIS A 165 46.19 17.87 -37.07
N ARG A 166 45.79 17.29 -38.20
CA ARG A 166 45.51 15.86 -38.30
C ARG A 166 46.79 15.06 -38.05
N VAL A 167 46.69 14.06 -37.18
CA VAL A 167 47.76 13.10 -36.92
C VAL A 167 47.76 12.06 -38.03
N VAL A 168 48.88 11.91 -38.73
CA VAL A 168 49.00 10.99 -39.86
C VAL A 168 49.02 9.56 -39.35
N THR A 169 47.90 8.86 -39.55
CA THR A 169 47.69 7.45 -39.22
C THR A 169 47.21 6.69 -40.46
N ALA A 170 47.19 5.36 -40.40
CA ALA A 170 46.70 4.56 -41.51
C ALA A 170 45.18 4.76 -41.69
N PRO A 171 44.67 4.94 -42.92
CA PRO A 171 43.30 5.36 -43.19
C PRO A 171 42.24 4.35 -42.72
N GLU A 172 42.60 3.08 -42.56
CA GLU A 172 41.75 2.00 -42.06
C GLU A 172 41.57 1.98 -40.53
N LEU A 173 42.36 2.76 -39.79
CA LEU A 173 42.28 2.79 -38.33
C LEU A 173 41.12 3.68 -37.89
N PHE A 174 40.24 3.11 -37.08
CA PHE A 174 39.13 3.83 -36.46
C PHE A 174 39.35 3.94 -34.94
N PHE A 175 39.74 5.13 -34.48
CA PHE A 175 39.98 5.37 -33.05
C PHE A 175 38.66 5.63 -32.30
N THR A 176 38.53 5.07 -31.10
CA THR A 176 37.33 5.20 -30.25
C THR A 176 37.60 5.95 -28.94
N GLN A 177 38.85 5.92 -28.45
CA GLN A 177 39.24 6.61 -27.22
C GLN A 177 40.64 7.21 -27.35
N VAL A 178 40.88 8.29 -26.60
CA VAL A 178 42.18 8.95 -26.49
C VAL A 178 42.42 9.42 -25.06
N SER A 179 43.67 9.35 -24.61
CA SER A 179 44.11 9.85 -23.31
C SER A 179 45.49 10.50 -23.40
N CYS A 180 45.69 11.57 -22.64
CA CYS A 180 46.91 12.38 -22.66
C CYS A 180 47.49 12.47 -21.26
N GLY A 181 48.77 12.16 -21.12
CA GLY A 181 49.53 12.35 -19.89
C GLY A 181 50.29 13.67 -19.91
N LYS A 182 51.36 13.74 -19.11
CA LYS A 182 52.19 14.95 -19.03
C LYS A 182 52.88 15.30 -20.36
N HIS A 183 53.41 14.28 -21.04
CA HIS A 183 54.27 14.41 -22.24
C HIS A 183 54.11 13.26 -23.23
N HIS A 184 52.99 12.53 -23.14
CA HIS A 184 52.69 11.38 -24.00
C HIS A 184 51.19 11.25 -24.20
N SER A 185 50.81 10.46 -25.19
CA SER A 185 49.43 10.23 -25.58
C SER A 185 49.23 8.75 -25.91
N ALA A 186 48.01 8.27 -25.68
CA ALA A 186 47.55 6.95 -26.03
C ALA A 186 46.20 7.05 -26.73
N ALA A 187 45.97 6.20 -27.73
CA ALA A 187 44.69 6.07 -28.42
C ALA A 187 44.35 4.58 -28.59
N VAL A 188 43.05 4.27 -28.51
CA VAL A 188 42.52 2.91 -28.64
C VAL A 188 41.59 2.85 -29.85
N THR A 189 41.70 1.81 -30.66
CA THR A 189 40.84 1.58 -31.83
C THR A 189 39.56 0.83 -31.47
N ASP A 190 38.62 0.75 -32.40
CA ASP A 190 37.42 -0.11 -32.32
C ASP A 190 37.74 -1.61 -32.24
N SER A 191 38.83 -2.04 -32.89
CA SER A 191 39.40 -3.40 -32.76
C SER A 191 40.01 -3.66 -31.37
N GLY A 192 40.22 -2.61 -30.56
CA GLY A 192 40.89 -2.68 -29.26
C GLY A 192 42.41 -2.76 -29.35
N ASP A 193 42.98 -2.25 -30.43
CA ASP A 193 44.42 -2.02 -30.60
C ASP A 193 44.84 -0.69 -29.94
N VAL A 194 46.02 -0.67 -29.32
CA VAL A 194 46.54 0.52 -28.62
C VAL A 194 47.69 1.13 -29.39
N TYR A 195 47.64 2.44 -29.57
CA TYR A 195 48.69 3.25 -30.18
C TYR A 195 49.17 4.31 -29.19
N THR A 196 50.48 4.46 -29.04
CA THR A 196 51.08 5.41 -28.09
C THR A 196 52.21 6.21 -28.72
N TRP A 197 52.37 7.47 -28.31
CA TRP A 197 53.44 8.36 -28.78
C TRP A 197 53.81 9.42 -27.74
N GLY A 198 54.91 10.14 -27.97
CA GLY A 198 55.50 11.12 -27.06
C GLY A 198 56.69 10.59 -26.29
N ARG A 199 56.87 11.03 -25.05
CA ARG A 199 58.00 10.64 -24.18
C ARG A 199 57.88 9.20 -23.69
N ASN A 200 58.99 8.45 -23.71
CA ASN A 200 59.11 7.05 -23.29
C ASN A 200 60.29 6.78 -22.33
N HIS A 201 60.82 7.78 -21.64
CA HIS A 201 61.99 7.61 -20.76
C HIS A 201 61.74 6.61 -19.61
N GLU A 202 60.48 6.47 -19.19
CA GLU A 202 60.05 5.59 -18.10
C GLU A 202 59.38 4.31 -18.63
N GLY A 203 59.32 4.12 -19.94
CA GLY A 203 58.59 3.01 -20.57
C GLY A 203 57.07 3.22 -20.68
N GLN A 204 56.57 4.44 -20.46
CA GLN A 204 55.13 4.75 -20.47
C GLN A 204 54.41 4.41 -21.79
N LEU A 205 55.12 4.34 -22.91
CA LEU A 205 54.53 3.95 -24.19
C LEU A 205 54.39 2.43 -24.35
N GLY A 206 54.95 1.62 -23.45
CA GLY A 206 54.96 0.16 -23.59
C GLY A 206 55.75 -0.37 -24.80
N GLN A 207 56.43 0.50 -25.53
CA GLN A 207 57.22 0.14 -26.71
C GLN A 207 58.65 -0.24 -26.31
N VAL A 208 59.12 -1.37 -26.85
CA VAL A 208 60.50 -1.85 -26.68
C VAL A 208 61.27 -1.65 -27.97
N PHE A 209 62.25 -0.74 -27.99
CA PHE A 209 63.14 -0.55 -29.13
C PHE A 209 64.24 -1.63 -29.14
N LYS A 210 63.86 -2.89 -29.40
CA LYS A 210 64.76 -4.06 -29.26
C LYS A 210 65.60 -4.40 -30.51
N THR A 211 65.35 -3.77 -31.66
CA THR A 211 65.95 -4.18 -32.94
C THR A 211 66.94 -3.18 -33.55
N LEU A 212 67.24 -2.08 -32.88
CA LEU A 212 68.19 -1.08 -33.38
C LEU A 212 69.52 -1.15 -32.60
N PRO A 213 70.69 -1.04 -33.27
CA PRO A 213 72.00 -0.98 -32.63
C PRO A 213 72.03 0.07 -31.52
N LYS A 214 72.86 -0.14 -30.48
CA LYS A 214 72.97 0.79 -29.33
C LYS A 214 73.33 2.20 -29.78
N GLU A 215 74.11 2.37 -30.85
CA GLU A 215 74.41 3.69 -31.41
C GLU A 215 73.18 4.38 -32.04
N VAL A 216 72.20 3.63 -32.54
CA VAL A 216 70.95 4.16 -33.15
C VAL A 216 69.86 4.39 -32.09
N ASN A 217 69.79 3.54 -31.07
CA ASN A 217 68.95 3.77 -29.89
C ASN A 217 69.42 4.97 -29.04
N ALA A 218 70.72 5.27 -29.04
CA ALA A 218 71.26 6.51 -28.45
C ALA A 218 70.88 7.77 -29.26
N VAL A 219 70.47 7.62 -30.53
CA VAL A 219 70.06 8.71 -31.43
C VAL A 219 68.55 9.00 -31.34
N PHE A 220 67.72 7.99 -31.02
CA PHE A 220 66.31 8.18 -30.65
C PHE A 220 66.19 8.36 -29.14
N ASN A 221 66.32 9.61 -28.65
CA ASN A 221 66.26 10.04 -27.24
C ASN A 221 64.98 9.65 -26.47
N GLY A 222 64.60 8.38 -26.39
CA GLY A 222 63.43 7.89 -25.67
C GLY A 222 62.13 8.62 -25.99
N ILE A 223 61.96 9.11 -27.22
CA ILE A 223 60.78 9.83 -27.70
C ILE A 223 60.26 9.11 -28.96
N CYS A 224 58.96 8.82 -29.00
CA CYS A 224 58.26 8.31 -30.18
C CYS A 224 57.47 9.46 -30.80
N ALA A 225 57.83 9.88 -32.01
CA ALA A 225 57.28 11.10 -32.59
C ALA A 225 55.90 10.97 -33.24
N TRP A 226 55.41 9.76 -33.46
CA TRP A 226 54.13 9.47 -34.12
C TRP A 226 53.43 8.27 -33.47
N PRO A 227 52.09 8.13 -33.61
CA PRO A 227 51.36 7.00 -33.06
C PRO A 227 51.95 5.68 -33.55
N LYS A 228 52.31 4.81 -32.61
CA LYS A 228 52.85 3.49 -32.94
C LYS A 228 52.17 2.40 -32.12
N TYR A 229 51.86 1.31 -32.81
CA TYR A 229 51.16 0.15 -32.27
C TYR A 229 51.93 -0.46 -31.11
N VAL A 230 51.21 -0.77 -30.03
CA VAL A 230 51.75 -1.41 -28.83
C VAL A 230 51.44 -2.90 -28.88
N GLY A 231 52.28 -3.66 -29.60
CA GLY A 231 52.10 -5.10 -29.83
C GLY A 231 52.22 -6.01 -28.59
N VAL A 232 52.40 -5.45 -27.40
CA VAL A 232 52.50 -6.19 -26.14
C VAL A 232 51.17 -6.84 -25.72
N PHE A 233 50.06 -6.34 -26.27
CA PHE A 233 48.70 -6.87 -26.05
C PHE A 233 48.26 -7.85 -27.15
N LEU A 234 49.14 -8.17 -28.11
CA LEU A 234 48.82 -9.12 -29.17
C LEU A 234 48.54 -10.51 -28.56
N GLY A 235 47.39 -11.10 -28.90
CA GLY A 235 46.93 -12.39 -28.35
C GLY A 235 46.30 -12.31 -26.96
N LYS A 236 46.13 -11.11 -26.39
CA LYS A 236 45.32 -10.88 -25.17
C LYS A 236 43.90 -10.43 -25.54
N PRO A 237 42.94 -10.44 -24.59
CA PRO A 237 41.64 -9.83 -24.80
C PRO A 237 41.77 -8.36 -25.22
N ARG A 238 40.85 -7.90 -26.07
CA ARG A 238 40.92 -6.56 -26.65
C ARG A 238 40.98 -5.47 -25.58
N VAL A 239 41.69 -4.38 -25.86
CA VAL A 239 41.73 -3.22 -24.96
C VAL A 239 40.41 -2.47 -25.01
N VAL A 240 39.84 -2.19 -23.84
CA VAL A 240 38.59 -1.44 -23.68
C VAL A 240 38.86 0.04 -23.39
N SER A 241 39.89 0.34 -22.61
CA SER A 241 40.24 1.72 -22.27
C SER A 241 41.70 1.88 -21.88
N ALA A 242 42.23 3.09 -22.01
CA ALA A 242 43.56 3.46 -21.54
C ALA A 242 43.57 4.86 -20.93
N CYS A 243 44.25 5.04 -19.81
CA CYS A 243 44.40 6.33 -19.15
C CYS A 243 45.88 6.66 -18.86
N CYS A 244 46.27 7.89 -19.17
CA CYS A 244 47.65 8.36 -19.09
C CYS A 244 47.88 9.22 -17.85
N GLY A 245 48.84 8.85 -17.01
CA GLY A 245 49.32 9.67 -15.90
C GLY A 245 50.53 10.53 -16.28
N ASN A 246 51.35 10.94 -15.31
CA ASN A 246 52.55 11.73 -15.60
C ASN A 246 53.64 10.91 -16.32
N THR A 247 53.84 9.68 -15.87
CA THR A 247 54.99 8.83 -16.23
C THR A 247 54.59 7.39 -16.56
N PHE A 248 53.30 7.13 -16.77
CA PHE A 248 52.76 5.81 -17.00
C PHE A 248 51.47 5.87 -17.84
N THR A 249 51.08 4.73 -18.40
CA THR A 249 49.77 4.50 -19.01
C THR A 249 49.16 3.25 -18.39
N ALA A 250 47.95 3.36 -17.86
CA ALA A 250 47.17 2.20 -17.39
C ALA A 250 46.20 1.77 -18.50
N VAL A 251 46.03 0.46 -18.67
CA VAL A 251 45.27 -0.16 -19.76
C VAL A 251 44.29 -1.18 -19.18
N LEU A 252 43.02 -1.05 -19.52
CA LEU A 252 41.94 -1.97 -19.13
C LEU A 252 41.59 -2.87 -20.32
N LEU A 253 41.63 -4.19 -20.10
CA LEU A 253 41.23 -5.19 -21.10
C LEU A 253 39.76 -5.60 -20.94
N ALA A 254 39.20 -6.21 -21.97
CA ALA A 254 37.80 -6.68 -21.99
C ALA A 254 37.50 -7.81 -21.02
N ASP A 255 38.52 -8.55 -20.58
CA ASP A 255 38.38 -9.53 -19.51
C ASP A 255 38.35 -8.87 -18.12
N GLY A 256 38.49 -7.55 -18.01
CA GLY A 256 38.52 -6.82 -16.74
C GLY A 256 39.90 -6.74 -16.09
N SER A 257 40.97 -7.23 -16.73
CA SER A 257 42.34 -7.12 -16.20
C SER A 257 42.95 -5.73 -16.47
N VAL A 258 43.75 -5.24 -15.52
CA VAL A 258 44.40 -3.92 -15.59
C VAL A 258 45.92 -4.06 -15.67
N TYR A 259 46.48 -3.49 -16.74
CA TYR A 259 47.92 -3.47 -17.02
C TYR A 259 48.50 -2.07 -16.86
N LEU A 260 49.78 -2.00 -16.51
CA LEU A 260 50.53 -0.74 -16.42
C LEU A 260 51.75 -0.76 -17.33
N LEU A 261 51.87 0.30 -18.12
CA LEU A 261 53.03 0.63 -18.95
C LEU A 261 53.83 1.73 -18.26
N GLY A 262 55.12 1.50 -18.04
CA GLY A 262 56.03 2.46 -17.42
C GLY A 262 55.91 2.55 -15.90
N GLY A 263 55.91 3.78 -15.35
CA GLY A 263 55.54 4.05 -13.95
C GLY A 263 56.29 3.22 -12.91
N SER A 264 57.63 3.20 -12.95
CA SER A 264 58.49 2.43 -12.02
C SER A 264 58.12 2.61 -10.54
N SER A 265 57.59 3.78 -10.19
CA SER A 265 57.19 4.16 -8.83
C SER A 265 55.80 3.70 -8.39
N LEU A 266 54.96 3.21 -9.32
CA LEU A 266 53.60 2.71 -9.05
C LEU A 266 53.52 1.19 -9.02
N ARG A 267 54.67 0.53 -9.16
CA ARG A 267 54.76 -0.93 -9.22
C ARG A 267 54.68 -1.51 -7.80
N PRO A 268 53.91 -2.60 -7.61
CA PRO A 268 54.02 -3.42 -6.42
C PRO A 268 55.45 -3.92 -6.21
N ALA A 269 55.93 -3.91 -4.96
CA ALA A 269 57.15 -4.63 -4.61
C ALA A 269 56.88 -6.13 -4.77
N SER A 270 57.42 -6.77 -5.80
CA SER A 270 57.04 -8.15 -6.17
C SER A 270 57.31 -9.14 -5.03
N ARG A 271 56.29 -9.92 -4.66
CA ARG A 271 56.49 -11.31 -4.23
C ARG A 271 56.71 -12.15 -5.48
N ALA A 272 57.89 -12.02 -6.10
CA ALA A 272 58.26 -12.83 -7.25
C ALA A 272 58.51 -14.29 -6.79
N PRO A 273 58.05 -15.32 -7.55
CA PRO A 273 58.57 -16.66 -7.37
C PRO A 273 60.08 -16.63 -7.65
N LYS A 274 60.87 -17.29 -6.79
CA LYS A 274 62.32 -17.46 -6.97
C LYS A 274 62.58 -18.25 -8.25
N SER A 275 62.66 -17.58 -9.38
CA SER A 275 63.20 -18.11 -10.62
C SER A 275 64.43 -17.28 -10.98
N THR A 276 65.58 -17.90 -10.77
CA THR A 276 66.90 -17.43 -11.17
C THR A 276 67.00 -17.18 -12.68
N THR A 277 67.84 -16.19 -13.02
CA THR A 277 68.44 -15.85 -14.33
C THR A 277 67.80 -14.74 -15.19
N THR A 278 68.69 -13.78 -15.51
CA THR A 278 68.65 -12.70 -16.52
C THR A 278 67.95 -11.39 -16.16
N ALA A 279 68.78 -10.38 -15.84
CA ALA A 279 68.42 -8.98 -15.81
C ALA A 279 67.96 -8.52 -17.21
N GLY A 280 66.65 -8.38 -17.38
CA GLY A 280 66.02 -7.84 -18.57
C GLY A 280 64.68 -7.20 -18.20
N VAL A 281 64.63 -5.86 -18.22
CA VAL A 281 63.42 -5.07 -17.94
C VAL A 281 62.31 -5.49 -18.93
N SER A 282 61.32 -6.21 -18.41
CA SER A 282 60.12 -6.64 -19.13
C SER A 282 59.00 -5.64 -18.83
N THR A 283 58.55 -4.92 -19.86
CA THR A 283 57.81 -3.64 -19.80
C THR A 283 56.28 -3.78 -19.68
N LEU A 284 55.76 -4.95 -19.30
CA LEU A 284 54.33 -5.20 -19.11
C LEU A 284 54.10 -5.77 -17.71
N HIS A 285 53.30 -5.09 -16.90
CA HIS A 285 52.94 -5.57 -15.57
C HIS A 285 51.42 -5.60 -15.43
N LEU A 286 50.89 -6.81 -15.24
CA LEU A 286 49.54 -7.04 -14.75
C LEU A 286 49.50 -6.61 -13.28
N ILE A 287 48.62 -5.67 -12.95
CA ILE A 287 48.51 -5.12 -11.59
C ILE A 287 47.29 -5.67 -10.88
N LEU A 288 46.17 -5.78 -11.59
CA LEU A 288 44.93 -6.33 -11.07
C LEU A 288 44.33 -7.30 -12.09
N GLU A 289 43.99 -8.50 -11.64
CA GLU A 289 43.30 -9.51 -12.46
C GLU A 289 41.77 -9.42 -12.29
N ARG A 290 41.29 -9.29 -11.06
CA ARG A 290 39.88 -9.22 -10.66
C ARG A 290 39.72 -8.41 -9.37
N GLY A 291 38.49 -8.00 -9.07
CA GLY A 291 38.08 -7.46 -7.77
C GLY A 291 38.15 -8.51 -6.64
N SER A 292 37.66 -8.15 -5.44
CA SER A 292 37.78 -9.01 -4.24
C SER A 292 37.07 -10.35 -4.44
N ASP A 293 35.92 -10.34 -5.11
CA ASP A 293 35.05 -11.50 -5.32
C ASP A 293 35.19 -12.14 -6.71
N GLY A 294 36.22 -11.77 -7.48
CA GLY A 294 36.40 -12.30 -8.84
C GLY A 294 35.68 -11.50 -9.95
N GLU A 295 35.13 -10.32 -9.61
CA GLU A 295 34.42 -9.45 -10.56
C GLU A 295 35.38 -8.70 -11.50
N PRO A 296 35.02 -8.47 -12.78
CA PRO A 296 35.82 -7.68 -13.72
C PRO A 296 35.85 -6.19 -13.36
N PHE A 297 36.99 -5.54 -13.60
CA PHE A 297 37.05 -4.08 -13.65
C PHE A 297 36.36 -3.56 -14.92
N VAL A 298 35.57 -2.50 -14.77
CA VAL A 298 34.78 -1.90 -15.86
C VAL A 298 35.18 -0.45 -16.14
N GLY A 299 35.94 0.19 -15.23
CA GLY A 299 36.42 1.55 -15.40
C GLY A 299 37.73 1.81 -14.69
N ILE A 300 38.56 2.68 -15.29
CA ILE A 300 39.84 3.12 -14.73
C ILE A 300 40.01 4.63 -14.89
N ALA A 301 40.68 5.26 -13.93
CA ALA A 301 41.08 6.67 -14.01
C ALA A 301 42.50 6.85 -13.45
N SER A 302 43.28 7.75 -14.05
CA SER A 302 44.64 8.04 -13.63
C SER A 302 44.78 9.50 -13.25
N GLY A 303 45.34 9.76 -12.07
CA GLY A 303 45.84 11.07 -11.71
C GLY A 303 47.29 11.24 -12.16
N TYR A 304 48.04 12.13 -11.49
CA TYR A 304 49.45 12.32 -11.79
C TYR A 304 50.28 11.06 -11.58
N ASP A 305 50.16 10.49 -10.38
CA ASP A 305 50.98 9.37 -9.92
C ASP A 305 50.13 8.42 -9.04
N HIS A 306 48.85 8.24 -9.38
CA HIS A 306 47.95 7.26 -8.76
C HIS A 306 46.89 6.79 -9.76
N VAL A 307 46.28 5.64 -9.48
CA VAL A 307 45.25 5.02 -10.32
C VAL A 307 44.07 4.61 -9.45
N LEU A 308 42.87 4.79 -9.99
CA LEU A 308 41.60 4.29 -9.48
C LEU A 308 41.03 3.29 -10.47
N ALA A 309 40.42 2.22 -9.97
CA ALA A 309 39.69 1.24 -10.78
C ALA A 309 38.39 0.85 -10.09
N VAL A 310 37.33 0.64 -10.86
CA VAL A 310 36.00 0.23 -10.35
C VAL A 310 35.54 -1.07 -11.00
N THR A 311 34.94 -1.96 -10.22
CA THR A 311 34.40 -3.25 -10.67
C THR A 311 32.94 -3.14 -11.09
N SER A 312 32.44 -4.15 -11.83
CA SER A 312 31.02 -4.28 -12.19
C SER A 312 30.09 -4.31 -10.98
N ALA A 313 30.56 -4.85 -9.84
CA ALA A 313 29.80 -4.93 -8.59
C ALA A 313 29.80 -3.61 -7.79
N GLY A 314 30.59 -2.62 -8.21
CA GLY A 314 30.69 -1.32 -7.55
C GLY A 314 31.72 -1.26 -6.44
N GLU A 315 32.69 -2.18 -6.41
CA GLU A 315 33.89 -2.05 -5.58
C GLU A 315 34.91 -1.13 -6.25
N MET A 316 35.69 -0.39 -5.45
CA MET A 316 36.73 0.51 -5.96
C MET A 316 38.09 0.15 -5.37
N PHE A 317 39.11 0.14 -6.23
CA PHE A 317 40.50 -0.09 -5.89
C PHE A 317 41.35 1.12 -6.23
N SER A 318 42.36 1.40 -5.41
CA SER A 318 43.31 2.48 -5.66
C SER A 318 44.74 2.11 -5.27
N TRP A 319 45.71 2.62 -6.03
CA TRP A 319 47.13 2.41 -5.76
C TRP A 319 48.01 3.53 -6.30
N GLY A 320 49.28 3.53 -5.87
CA GLY A 320 50.26 4.52 -6.27
C GLY A 320 50.62 5.45 -5.13
N PHE A 321 50.88 6.72 -5.44
CA PHE A 321 51.32 7.72 -4.48
C PHE A 321 50.14 8.23 -3.63
N ASN A 322 50.32 8.33 -2.32
CA ASN A 322 49.27 8.68 -1.33
C ASN A 322 49.64 9.81 -0.36
N THR A 323 50.67 10.61 -0.66
CA THR A 323 51.14 11.65 0.29
C THR A 323 50.05 12.64 0.75
N PHE A 324 49.00 12.83 -0.05
CA PHE A 324 47.88 13.72 0.28
C PHE A 324 46.57 12.96 0.52
N GLY A 325 46.59 11.63 0.65
CA GLY A 325 45.38 10.84 0.82
C GLY A 325 44.60 10.52 -0.44
N GLN A 326 45.13 10.81 -1.64
CA GLN A 326 44.43 10.62 -2.92
C GLN A 326 43.96 9.18 -3.20
N LEU A 327 44.43 8.19 -2.44
CA LEU A 327 43.98 6.81 -2.56
C LEU A 327 42.70 6.51 -1.76
N GLY A 328 42.39 7.30 -0.73
CA GLY A 328 41.15 7.12 0.05
C GLY A 328 41.19 5.99 1.08
N HIS A 329 42.36 5.44 1.40
CA HIS A 329 42.53 4.31 2.34
C HIS A 329 42.39 4.68 3.83
N GLY A 330 42.05 5.93 4.14
CA GLY A 330 41.93 6.45 5.50
C GLY A 330 43.29 6.74 6.18
N GLY A 331 43.23 7.17 7.45
CA GLY A 331 44.40 7.45 8.29
C GLY A 331 44.65 8.94 8.56
N LYS A 332 45.36 9.25 9.66
CA LYS A 332 45.60 10.63 10.14
C LYS A 332 46.69 11.40 9.38
N THR A 333 47.55 10.70 8.64
CA THR A 333 48.74 11.28 7.98
C THR A 333 48.82 10.93 6.49
N GLY A 334 47.73 10.41 5.92
CA GLY A 334 47.71 9.85 4.56
C GLY A 334 48.59 8.64 4.37
N ARG A 335 49.09 8.06 5.47
CA ARG A 335 49.79 6.78 5.51
C ARG A 335 48.85 5.72 6.05
N GLY A 336 48.20 4.96 5.17
CA GLY A 336 47.37 3.82 5.54
C GLY A 336 48.21 2.64 6.07
N GLU A 337 47.55 1.61 6.62
CA GLU A 337 48.22 0.41 7.14
C GLU A 337 48.99 -0.37 6.06
N ALA A 338 48.61 -0.22 4.79
CA ALA A 338 49.17 -0.92 3.64
C ALA A 338 50.25 -0.12 2.86
N GLU A 339 50.79 0.96 3.43
CA GLU A 339 51.75 1.84 2.74
C GLU A 339 53.23 1.52 2.98
N VAL A 340 54.03 1.67 1.92
CA VAL A 340 55.50 1.50 1.93
C VAL A 340 56.20 2.85 2.12
N LYS A 341 57.44 2.83 2.66
CA LYS A 341 58.31 4.01 2.87
C LYS A 341 58.41 4.84 1.58
N GLY A 342 57.89 6.06 1.63
CA GLY A 342 57.76 6.95 0.47
C GLY A 342 56.31 7.33 0.10
N GLY A 343 55.31 6.90 0.89
CA GLY A 343 53.91 7.28 0.71
C GLY A 343 53.29 6.59 -0.50
N ARG A 344 53.60 5.31 -0.72
CA ARG A 344 53.12 4.52 -1.86
C ARG A 344 52.31 3.34 -1.36
N ALA A 345 51.12 3.12 -1.90
CA ALA A 345 50.29 1.96 -1.57
C ALA A 345 50.22 0.97 -2.73
N LEU A 346 50.13 -0.30 -2.36
CA LEU A 346 49.77 -1.40 -3.25
C LEU A 346 48.27 -1.30 -3.63
N PRO A 347 47.84 -1.97 -4.72
CA PRO A 347 46.42 -2.13 -5.03
C PRO A 347 45.65 -2.66 -3.83
N ASN A 348 44.69 -1.87 -3.37
CA ASN A 348 43.85 -2.20 -2.24
C ASN A 348 42.45 -1.63 -2.45
N ALA A 349 41.45 -2.26 -1.84
CA ALA A 349 40.07 -1.80 -1.87
C ALA A 349 39.92 -0.51 -1.04
N VAL A 350 39.25 0.48 -1.61
CA VAL A 350 38.92 1.72 -0.92
C VAL A 350 37.70 1.48 -0.05
N LYS A 351 37.91 1.43 1.26
CA LYS A 351 36.83 1.18 2.22
C LYS A 351 35.87 2.37 2.27
N CYS A 352 34.58 2.08 2.15
CA CYS A 352 33.47 3.00 2.38
C CYS A 352 32.38 2.27 3.17
N ASP A 353 31.29 2.95 3.49
CA ASP A 353 30.12 2.32 4.07
C ASP A 353 29.55 1.23 3.14
N GLU A 354 29.04 0.12 3.68
CA GLU A 354 28.58 -1.05 2.91
C GLU A 354 27.41 -0.71 1.96
N SER A 355 26.71 0.38 2.25
CA SER A 355 25.63 0.93 1.43
C SER A 355 26.10 1.57 0.11
N VAL A 356 27.37 1.99 0.03
CA VAL A 356 27.89 2.80 -1.08
C VAL A 356 28.47 1.92 -2.18
N LYS A 357 27.84 1.95 -3.36
CA LYS A 357 28.34 1.31 -4.59
C LYS A 357 28.87 2.33 -5.58
N TRP A 358 30.10 2.13 -6.05
CA TRP A 358 30.76 3.02 -7.00
C TRP A 358 30.35 2.74 -8.44
N ALA A 359 30.09 3.77 -9.23
CA ALA A 359 29.71 3.65 -10.64
C ALA A 359 30.77 4.21 -11.58
N LYS A 360 31.40 5.34 -11.24
CA LYS A 360 32.44 5.99 -12.07
C LYS A 360 33.54 6.57 -11.20
N VAL A 361 34.76 6.53 -11.72
CA VAL A 361 35.96 7.05 -11.05
C VAL A 361 36.60 8.16 -11.88
N PHE A 362 37.13 9.16 -11.21
CA PHE A 362 37.79 10.32 -11.79
C PHE A 362 39.02 10.66 -10.93
N ALA A 363 40.10 11.03 -11.57
CA ALA A 363 41.34 11.36 -10.87
C ALA A 363 41.92 12.65 -11.41
N GLY A 364 42.29 13.54 -10.49
CA GLY A 364 42.99 14.79 -10.80
C GLY A 364 44.47 14.70 -10.44
N GLY A 365 45.13 15.85 -10.27
CA GLY A 365 46.56 15.86 -9.98
C GLY A 365 46.94 15.02 -8.76
N ASN A 366 46.54 15.47 -7.56
CA ASN A 366 46.83 14.80 -6.28
C ASN A 366 45.56 14.55 -5.45
N TYR A 367 44.43 14.31 -6.12
CA TYR A 367 43.14 14.08 -5.49
C TYR A 367 42.26 13.27 -6.45
N SER A 368 41.18 12.75 -5.90
CA SER A 368 40.30 11.78 -6.53
C SER A 368 38.85 12.17 -6.34
N ALA A 369 38.01 11.73 -7.28
CA ALA A 369 36.57 11.86 -7.19
C ALA A 369 35.91 10.58 -7.72
N ALA A 370 34.74 10.25 -7.19
CA ALA A 370 33.94 9.15 -7.69
C ALA A 370 32.45 9.46 -7.59
N LEU A 371 31.68 8.83 -8.47
CA LEU A 371 30.23 8.86 -8.47
C LEU A 371 29.70 7.51 -8.02
N THR A 372 28.69 7.53 -7.15
CA THR A 372 27.96 6.32 -6.74
C THR A 372 26.94 5.91 -7.81
N THR A 373 26.34 4.73 -7.67
CA THR A 373 25.21 4.30 -8.52
C THR A 373 23.99 5.21 -8.41
N GLU A 374 23.87 5.94 -7.30
CA GLU A 374 22.86 6.99 -7.06
C GLU A 374 23.26 8.36 -7.61
N SER A 375 24.37 8.45 -8.37
CA SER A 375 24.92 9.69 -8.93
C SER A 375 25.34 10.74 -7.90
N GLN A 376 25.65 10.32 -6.67
CA GLN A 376 26.21 11.20 -5.62
C GLN A 376 27.72 11.36 -5.80
N LEU A 377 28.23 12.56 -5.56
CA LEU A 377 29.64 12.91 -5.71
C LEU A 377 30.42 12.77 -4.41
N TYR A 378 31.52 12.01 -4.47
CA TYR A 378 32.51 11.89 -3.40
C TYR A 378 33.87 12.40 -3.89
N THR A 379 34.60 13.09 -3.01
CA THR A 379 35.94 13.64 -3.30
C THR A 379 36.88 13.46 -2.11
N TRP A 380 38.14 13.18 -2.41
CA TRP A 380 39.19 13.01 -1.39
C TRP A 380 40.59 13.30 -1.94
N GLY A 381 41.58 13.40 -1.06
CA GLY A 381 42.97 13.70 -1.36
C GLY A 381 43.35 15.14 -1.03
N ASN A 382 44.18 15.77 -1.86
CA ASN A 382 44.66 17.12 -1.61
C ASN A 382 43.53 18.17 -1.70
N GLY A 383 43.16 18.81 -0.59
CA GLY A 383 42.16 19.87 -0.50
C GLY A 383 42.63 21.30 -0.78
N SER A 384 43.90 21.49 -1.19
CA SER A 384 44.44 22.82 -1.50
C SER A 384 43.56 23.56 -2.51
N TYR A 385 43.38 24.86 -2.28
CA TYR A 385 42.49 25.74 -3.06
C TYR A 385 40.99 25.41 -2.94
N GLY A 386 40.58 24.49 -2.06
CA GLY A 386 39.17 24.14 -1.86
C GLY A 386 38.59 23.28 -2.99
N LYS A 387 39.43 22.65 -3.81
CA LYS A 387 39.05 21.88 -5.00
C LYS A 387 38.29 20.57 -4.72
N LEU A 388 38.08 20.21 -3.46
CA LEU A 388 37.27 19.04 -3.08
C LEU A 388 35.77 19.38 -2.96
N GLY A 389 35.40 20.66 -2.84
CA GLY A 389 34.00 21.08 -2.75
C GLY A 389 33.37 20.99 -1.35
N HIS A 390 34.17 20.73 -0.31
CA HIS A 390 33.71 20.60 1.09
C HIS A 390 33.55 21.94 1.84
N GLY A 391 33.51 23.06 1.11
CA GLY A 391 33.33 24.41 1.67
C GLY A 391 34.57 24.98 2.37
N LYS A 392 34.38 26.11 3.06
CA LYS A 392 35.44 26.89 3.74
C LYS A 392 35.89 26.25 5.07
N SER A 393 36.29 24.97 5.09
CA SER A 393 37.12 24.45 6.19
C SER A 393 38.60 24.81 5.95
N ARG A 394 39.41 24.86 7.01
CA ARG A 394 40.76 25.46 7.05
C ARG A 394 41.58 25.14 5.79
N LYS A 395 42.26 26.18 5.29
CA LYS A 395 42.95 26.35 4.00
C LYS A 395 43.90 25.22 3.52
N TYR A 396 44.06 24.10 4.23
CA TYR A 396 45.02 23.02 3.95
C TYR A 396 44.60 21.61 4.45
N GLU A 397 43.31 21.26 4.51
CA GLU A 397 42.92 19.90 4.93
C GLU A 397 42.91 18.92 3.74
N CYS A 398 43.76 17.89 3.84
CA CYS A 398 43.69 16.74 2.95
C CYS A 398 42.64 15.77 3.50
N GLU A 399 41.82 15.24 2.62
CA GLU A 399 40.83 14.22 2.97
C GLU A 399 41.42 12.85 2.67
N PHE A 400 41.58 12.01 3.68
CA PHE A 400 42.26 10.73 3.55
C PHE A 400 41.32 9.56 3.23
N ALA A 401 40.01 9.78 3.31
CA ALA A 401 38.96 8.84 2.95
C ALA A 401 37.93 9.53 2.04
N PRO A 402 37.20 8.79 1.18
CA PRO A 402 36.12 9.34 0.38
C PRO A 402 35.10 10.08 1.25
N ARG A 403 34.89 11.37 0.96
CA ARG A 403 33.90 12.20 1.64
C ARG A 403 32.86 12.69 0.64
N ARG A 404 31.59 12.61 0.99
CA ARG A 404 30.49 13.10 0.16
C ARG A 404 30.51 14.62 0.09
N VAL A 405 30.22 15.16 -1.10
CA VAL A 405 30.06 16.60 -1.31
C VAL A 405 28.63 16.99 -0.96
N ASP A 406 28.40 17.37 0.30
CA ASP A 406 27.05 17.57 0.85
C ASP A 406 26.24 18.67 0.14
N SER A 407 26.91 19.70 -0.40
CA SER A 407 26.28 20.76 -1.18
C SER A 407 25.66 20.29 -2.50
N LEU A 408 26.00 19.09 -2.97
CA LEU A 408 25.44 18.46 -4.18
C LEU A 408 24.69 17.17 -3.87
N GLN A 409 24.29 16.91 -2.61
CA GLN A 409 23.69 15.63 -2.21
C GLN A 409 22.35 15.31 -2.90
N HIS A 410 21.59 16.34 -3.31
CA HIS A 410 20.31 16.20 -4.03
C HIS A 410 20.45 16.44 -5.54
N THR A 411 21.68 16.51 -6.05
CA THR A 411 21.97 16.79 -7.45
C THR A 411 22.47 15.53 -8.14
N VAL A 412 21.81 15.13 -9.24
CA VAL A 412 22.29 14.02 -10.07
C VAL A 412 23.50 14.49 -10.89
N VAL A 413 24.70 14.08 -10.48
CA VAL A 413 25.95 14.45 -11.18
C VAL A 413 26.26 13.39 -12.25
N GLY A 414 26.36 13.81 -13.51
CA GLY A 414 26.58 12.90 -14.63
C GLY A 414 28.06 12.66 -14.98
N SER A 415 28.88 13.70 -14.86
CA SER A 415 30.31 13.66 -15.20
C SER A 415 31.12 14.67 -14.38
N VAL A 416 32.38 14.34 -14.14
CA VAL A 416 33.30 15.14 -13.33
C VAL A 416 34.61 15.33 -14.06
N VAL A 417 35.20 16.52 -13.95
CA VAL A 417 36.55 16.82 -14.45
C VAL A 417 37.40 17.33 -13.30
N CYS A 418 38.52 16.65 -13.07
CA CYS A 418 39.43 16.95 -11.99
C CYS A 418 40.66 17.72 -12.51
N GLY A 419 40.67 19.05 -12.37
CA GLY A 419 41.83 19.90 -12.68
C GLY A 419 42.78 20.09 -11.48
N ASP A 420 43.89 20.80 -11.67
CA ASP A 420 44.92 20.99 -10.64
C ASP A 420 44.43 21.76 -9.42
N ARG A 421 43.67 22.83 -9.69
CA ARG A 421 43.15 23.77 -8.70
C ARG A 421 41.63 23.79 -8.62
N ASN A 422 40.94 23.15 -9.57
CA ASN A 422 39.49 23.22 -9.70
C ASN A 422 38.92 21.82 -9.93
N LEU A 423 37.66 21.66 -9.52
CA LEU A 423 36.79 20.53 -9.80
C LEU A 423 35.57 21.07 -10.55
N TYR A 424 35.24 20.42 -11.67
CA TYR A 424 34.05 20.74 -12.46
C TYR A 424 33.12 19.54 -12.42
N ALA A 425 31.86 19.75 -12.04
CA ALA A 425 30.83 18.70 -11.99
C ALA A 425 29.66 19.11 -12.89
N PHE A 426 29.38 18.31 -13.91
CA PHE A 426 28.25 18.55 -14.81
C PHE A 426 27.05 17.73 -14.36
N ALA A 427 25.95 18.42 -14.05
CA ALA A 427 24.67 17.83 -13.67
C ALA A 427 23.66 18.02 -14.81
N PRO A 428 23.26 16.95 -15.53
CA PRO A 428 22.23 17.06 -16.55
C PRO A 428 20.86 17.42 -15.92
N THR A 429 19.99 18.06 -16.70
CA THR A 429 18.57 18.18 -16.37
C THR A 429 17.97 16.80 -16.15
N TRP A 430 17.41 16.56 -14.97
CA TRP A 430 16.91 15.24 -14.58
C TRP A 430 15.67 15.38 -13.71
N ILE A 431 14.57 14.74 -14.12
CA ILE A 431 13.33 14.68 -13.32
C ILE A 431 13.45 13.58 -12.26
N SER A 432 13.44 13.95 -10.98
CA SER A 432 13.43 12.97 -9.88
C SER A 432 12.01 12.53 -9.55
N GLU A 433 11.08 13.47 -9.44
CA GLU A 433 9.69 13.22 -9.06
C GLU A 433 8.80 14.40 -9.46
N PHE A 434 7.49 14.21 -9.44
CA PHE A 434 6.53 15.30 -9.56
C PHE A 434 5.25 14.99 -8.79
N ALA A 435 4.53 16.03 -8.40
CA ALA A 435 3.24 15.94 -7.74
C ALA A 435 2.23 16.91 -8.37
N PRO A 436 0.99 16.48 -8.67
CA PRO A 436 0.47 15.11 -8.50
C PRO A 436 0.99 14.13 -9.58
N ILE A 437 0.93 12.83 -9.32
CA ILE A 437 1.36 11.78 -10.27
C ILE A 437 0.33 11.45 -11.37
N CYS A 438 -0.90 11.90 -11.18
CA CYS A 438 -2.02 11.72 -12.12
C CYS A 438 -2.96 12.93 -12.07
N GLY A 439 -3.91 12.99 -13.00
CA GLY A 439 -5.07 13.86 -12.83
C GLY A 439 -6.03 13.87 -14.02
N GLU A 440 -7.03 14.73 -13.94
CA GLU A 440 -8.15 14.71 -14.88
C GLU A 440 -7.83 15.32 -16.24
N HIS A 441 -8.45 14.78 -17.29
CA HIS A 441 -8.32 15.27 -18.66
C HIS A 441 -8.72 16.74 -18.84
N ILE A 442 -9.50 17.33 -17.94
CA ILE A 442 -9.86 18.75 -18.00
C ILE A 442 -8.67 19.69 -17.73
N GLY A 443 -7.63 19.21 -17.03
CA GLY A 443 -6.47 20.01 -16.61
C GLY A 443 -6.82 21.13 -15.64
N GLY A 444 -5.96 22.14 -15.56
CA GLY A 444 -6.18 23.38 -14.80
C GLY A 444 -5.69 23.39 -13.35
N TYR A 445 -4.94 22.36 -12.94
CA TYR A 445 -4.30 22.28 -11.63
C TYR A 445 -2.77 22.37 -11.77
N GLU A 446 -2.12 22.71 -10.65
CA GLU A 446 -0.68 22.89 -10.58
C GLU A 446 0.05 21.53 -10.53
N LEU A 447 1.09 21.39 -11.37
CA LEU A 447 2.04 20.30 -11.34
C LEU A 447 3.40 20.85 -10.90
N ARG A 448 3.96 20.27 -9.84
CA ARG A 448 5.29 20.58 -9.31
C ARG A 448 6.25 19.48 -9.68
N ILE A 449 7.34 19.83 -10.34
CA ILE A 449 8.34 18.90 -10.86
C ILE A 449 9.65 19.15 -10.12
N CYS A 450 10.09 18.15 -9.38
CA CYS A 450 11.35 18.16 -8.64
C CYS A 450 12.44 17.47 -9.48
N GLY A 451 13.67 17.91 -9.31
CA GLY A 451 14.79 17.32 -10.03
C GLY A 451 16.08 18.08 -9.84
N SER A 452 17.06 17.77 -10.67
CA SER A 452 18.37 18.40 -10.66
C SER A 452 18.74 18.98 -12.03
N GLY A 453 19.66 19.93 -12.05
CA GLY A 453 20.13 20.56 -13.28
C GLY A 453 19.12 21.55 -13.90
N PHE A 454 18.11 22.00 -13.14
CA PHE A 454 17.19 23.07 -13.52
C PHE A 454 17.71 24.44 -13.05
N TRP A 455 17.56 25.47 -13.89
CA TRP A 455 17.98 26.85 -13.61
C TRP A 455 16.87 27.86 -13.93
N SER A 456 16.95 29.07 -13.40
CA SER A 456 16.00 30.13 -13.71
C SER A 456 16.05 30.51 -15.20
N SER A 457 14.92 30.41 -15.89
CA SER A 457 14.78 30.77 -17.31
C SER A 457 13.38 31.26 -17.62
N ASP A 458 13.28 32.23 -18.55
CA ASP A 458 12.00 32.75 -19.05
C ASP A 458 11.31 31.78 -20.02
N ASN A 459 12.03 30.77 -20.53
CA ASN A 459 11.54 29.84 -21.55
C ASN A 459 11.45 28.39 -21.02
N VAL A 460 10.91 28.21 -19.82
CA VAL A 460 10.64 26.86 -19.30
C VAL A 460 9.35 26.33 -19.96
N THR A 461 9.47 25.16 -20.60
CA THR A 461 8.34 24.47 -21.22
C THR A 461 8.25 23.06 -20.69
N VAL A 462 7.05 22.64 -20.31
CA VAL A 462 6.75 21.28 -19.89
C VAL A 462 5.89 20.65 -20.97
N ARG A 463 6.29 19.49 -21.48
CA ARG A 463 5.50 18.75 -22.47
C ARG A 463 5.04 17.40 -21.94
N PHE A 464 3.89 17.00 -22.42
CA PHE A 464 3.22 15.73 -22.16
C PHE A 464 3.19 14.96 -23.48
N VAL A 465 4.00 13.90 -23.55
CA VAL A 465 4.19 13.05 -24.72
C VAL A 465 3.38 11.76 -24.52
N PRO A 466 2.34 11.48 -25.32
CA PRO A 466 1.57 10.25 -25.17
C PRO A 466 2.45 9.02 -25.41
N LEU A 467 2.36 8.01 -24.55
CA LEU A 467 3.11 6.76 -24.69
C LEU A 467 2.50 5.79 -25.71
N ASN A 468 1.19 5.89 -25.95
CA ASN A 468 0.46 5.11 -26.95
C ASN A 468 0.31 5.90 -28.27
N ASP A 469 0.42 5.18 -29.40
CA ASP A 469 0.71 5.67 -30.76
C ASP A 469 0.05 7.00 -31.21
N GLY A 470 0.87 7.88 -31.79
CA GLY A 470 0.50 8.88 -32.81
C GLY A 470 -0.27 10.14 -32.38
N ARG A 471 -0.59 10.34 -31.10
CA ARG A 471 -1.38 11.51 -30.67
C ARG A 471 -0.53 12.79 -30.52
N LEU A 472 -1.17 13.95 -30.74
CA LEU A 472 -0.53 15.27 -30.64
C LEU A 472 0.01 15.53 -29.23
N MET A 473 1.30 15.81 -29.12
CA MET A 473 1.94 16.27 -27.88
C MET A 473 1.28 17.57 -27.37
N ARG A 474 1.23 17.75 -26.05
CA ARG A 474 0.76 18.98 -25.41
C ARG A 474 1.89 19.63 -24.65
N GLY A 475 2.02 20.95 -24.76
CA GLY A 475 2.99 21.75 -24.03
C GLY A 475 2.29 22.80 -23.19
N THR A 476 2.87 23.11 -22.04
CA THR A 476 2.49 24.22 -21.17
C THR A 476 3.75 25.01 -20.80
N LEU A 477 3.57 26.28 -20.46
CA LEU A 477 4.66 27.09 -19.92
C LEU A 477 4.84 26.74 -18.44
N GLY A 478 6.09 26.56 -18.04
CA GLY A 478 6.47 26.37 -16.65
C GLY A 478 7.22 27.59 -16.12
N THR A 479 7.41 27.62 -14.81
CA THR A 479 8.28 28.57 -14.11
C THR A 479 9.17 27.79 -13.16
N PHE A 480 10.44 28.18 -13.05
CA PHE A 480 11.35 27.60 -12.07
C PHE A 480 11.35 28.45 -10.79
N SER A 481 11.09 27.82 -9.65
CA SER A 481 11.11 28.45 -8.33
C SER A 481 12.47 28.21 -7.66
N GLU A 482 13.27 29.26 -7.50
CA GLU A 482 14.58 29.15 -6.82
C GLU A 482 14.45 28.79 -5.34
N ALA A 483 13.34 29.16 -4.69
CA ALA A 483 13.11 28.91 -3.27
C ALA A 483 12.84 27.42 -2.98
N THR A 484 12.15 26.73 -3.88
CA THR A 484 11.80 25.30 -3.72
C THR A 484 12.66 24.39 -4.60
N ALA A 485 13.42 24.94 -5.55
CA ALA A 485 14.16 24.22 -6.59
C ALA A 485 13.26 23.34 -7.48
N GLU A 486 12.01 23.76 -7.69
CA GLU A 486 11.00 23.02 -8.46
C GLU A 486 10.61 23.77 -9.73
N VAL A 487 10.23 23.03 -10.77
CA VAL A 487 9.54 23.55 -11.95
C VAL A 487 8.04 23.41 -11.73
N VAL A 488 7.33 24.54 -11.76
CA VAL A 488 5.89 24.61 -11.56
C VAL A 488 5.21 24.91 -12.89
N CYS A 489 4.14 24.18 -13.22
CA CYS A 489 3.36 24.47 -14.42
C CYS A 489 1.87 24.13 -14.22
N GLN A 490 1.02 24.70 -15.07
CA GLN A 490 -0.41 24.35 -15.11
C GLN A 490 -0.62 23.18 -16.06
N VAL A 491 -1.27 22.12 -15.58
CA VAL A 491 -1.58 20.94 -16.38
C VAL A 491 -2.58 21.31 -17.48
N PRO A 492 -2.27 21.07 -18.77
CA PRO A 492 -3.16 21.44 -19.85
C PRO A 492 -4.38 20.53 -19.94
N LYS A 493 -5.40 20.96 -20.67
CA LYS A 493 -6.54 20.11 -21.02
C LYS A 493 -6.13 19.05 -22.04
N PHE A 494 -6.43 17.79 -21.74
CA PHE A 494 -6.24 16.64 -22.61
C PHE A 494 -7.53 16.27 -23.34
N ARG A 495 -7.39 15.81 -24.58
CA ARG A 495 -8.55 15.34 -25.37
C ARG A 495 -8.97 13.92 -24.99
N LEU A 496 -8.02 13.10 -24.56
CA LEU A 496 -8.21 11.67 -24.33
C LEU A 496 -7.45 11.26 -23.06
N PRO A 497 -7.99 10.31 -22.27
CA PRO A 497 -7.27 9.71 -21.16
C PRO A 497 -6.13 8.79 -21.67
N GLY A 498 -5.16 8.51 -20.81
CA GLY A 498 -4.01 7.66 -21.08
C GLY A 498 -2.75 8.09 -20.34
N GLU A 499 -1.64 7.42 -20.64
CA GLU A 499 -0.33 7.70 -20.05
C GLU A 499 0.49 8.67 -20.91
N TYR A 500 1.10 9.63 -20.25
CA TYR A 500 1.91 10.68 -20.87
C TYR A 500 3.26 10.78 -20.19
N ALA A 501 4.36 10.69 -20.94
CA ALA A 501 5.67 11.08 -20.44
C ALA A 501 5.75 12.60 -20.29
N VAL A 502 6.04 13.06 -19.07
CA VAL A 502 6.31 14.45 -18.73
C VAL A 502 7.78 14.71 -18.94
N GLU A 503 8.08 15.71 -19.76
CA GLU A 503 9.44 16.15 -20.03
C GLU A 503 9.55 17.66 -19.88
N VAL A 504 10.68 18.12 -19.36
CA VAL A 504 10.93 19.54 -19.09
C VAL A 504 12.02 20.05 -20.00
N SER A 505 11.81 21.24 -20.58
CA SER A 505 12.84 22.00 -21.28
C SER A 505 13.03 23.36 -20.63
N MET A 506 14.27 23.65 -20.24
CA MET A 506 14.63 24.93 -19.63
C MET A 506 14.94 26.04 -20.65
N ASN A 507 14.91 25.75 -21.96
CA ASN A 507 15.20 26.72 -23.02
C ASN A 507 14.14 26.73 -24.14
N GLY A 508 12.99 26.10 -23.90
CA GLY A 508 11.86 26.00 -24.83
C GLY A 508 12.05 25.03 -26.00
N LYS A 509 13.20 24.34 -26.10
CA LYS A 509 13.56 23.54 -27.29
C LYS A 509 14.07 22.15 -26.99
N HIS A 510 14.88 21.99 -25.94
CA HIS A 510 15.54 20.73 -25.62
C HIS A 510 15.02 20.16 -24.31
N PHE A 511 14.43 18.98 -24.39
CA PHE A 511 13.73 18.33 -23.29
C PHE A 511 14.62 17.31 -22.57
N THR A 512 14.31 17.08 -21.29
CA THR A 512 14.90 16.02 -20.46
C THR A 512 14.78 14.66 -21.14
N SER A 513 15.83 13.84 -21.11
CA SER A 513 15.83 12.49 -21.68
C SER A 513 15.17 11.44 -20.77
N ASN A 514 14.91 11.76 -19.51
CA ASN A 514 14.34 10.86 -18.50
C ASN A 514 12.87 11.20 -18.18
N GLY A 515 12.03 11.29 -19.22
CA GLY A 515 10.61 11.58 -19.03
C GLY A 515 9.94 10.62 -18.05
N ARG A 516 9.07 11.14 -17.18
CA ARG A 516 8.34 10.35 -16.17
C ARG A 516 6.85 10.28 -16.48
N VAL A 517 6.22 9.15 -16.16
CA VAL A 517 4.84 8.85 -16.58
C VAL A 517 3.83 9.57 -15.70
N PHE A 518 2.99 10.38 -16.32
CA PHE A 518 1.83 11.05 -15.75
C PHE A 518 0.55 10.45 -16.33
N THR A 519 -0.36 10.02 -15.46
CA THR A 519 -1.60 9.36 -15.90
C THR A 519 -2.74 10.36 -15.98
N VAL A 520 -3.36 10.46 -17.15
CA VAL A 520 -4.53 11.31 -17.39
C VAL A 520 -5.79 10.45 -17.42
N PHE A 521 -6.81 10.84 -16.66
CA PHE A 521 -8.06 10.10 -16.60
C PHE A 521 -9.32 10.95 -16.84
N LYS A 522 -10.41 10.30 -17.23
CA LYS A 522 -11.75 10.90 -17.22
C LYS A 522 -12.36 10.62 -15.84
N ARG A 523 -12.87 11.66 -15.17
CA ARG A 523 -13.53 11.49 -13.86
C ARG A 523 -14.69 10.49 -13.99
N PRO A 524 -14.73 9.41 -13.19
CA PRO A 524 -15.87 8.50 -13.19
C PRO A 524 -17.12 9.21 -12.64
N GLN A 525 -18.28 8.92 -13.20
CA GLN A 525 -19.56 9.47 -12.74
C GLN A 525 -20.21 8.52 -11.75
N VAL A 526 -20.85 9.07 -10.72
CA VAL A 526 -21.57 8.27 -9.71
C VAL A 526 -23.00 8.05 -10.19
N ALA A 527 -23.35 6.80 -10.47
CA ALA A 527 -24.68 6.43 -10.93
C ALA A 527 -25.67 6.27 -9.76
N SER A 528 -25.21 5.72 -8.64
CA SER A 528 -26.02 5.59 -7.43
C SER A 528 -25.15 5.46 -6.17
N VAL A 529 -25.71 5.89 -5.04
CA VAL A 529 -25.18 5.67 -3.69
C VAL A 529 -26.16 4.75 -2.98
N PHE A 530 -25.69 3.64 -2.41
CA PHE A 530 -26.57 2.62 -1.82
C PHE A 530 -26.83 2.79 -0.32
N VAL A 531 -26.22 3.79 0.32
CA VAL A 531 -26.38 4.09 1.75
C VAL A 531 -26.78 5.54 1.94
N PHE A 532 -27.91 5.76 2.61
CA PHE A 532 -28.50 7.07 2.86
C PHE A 532 -28.45 7.50 4.34
N ASP A 533 -28.23 6.53 5.25
CA ASP A 533 -28.04 6.73 6.69
C ASP A 533 -26.76 6.03 7.16
N THR A 534 -26.11 6.54 8.21
CA THR A 534 -24.99 5.90 8.91
C THR A 534 -25.03 6.20 10.41
N ARG A 535 -24.42 5.34 11.24
CA ARG A 535 -24.22 5.65 12.66
C ARG A 535 -23.07 6.62 12.91
N PHE A 536 -23.14 7.39 14.00
CA PHE A 536 -21.99 8.20 14.45
C PHE A 536 -20.79 7.32 14.86
N SER A 537 -21.04 6.10 15.34
CA SER A 537 -19.98 5.14 15.71
C SER A 537 -19.07 4.72 14.54
N GLY A 538 -19.53 4.85 13.29
CA GLY A 538 -18.87 4.26 12.12
C GLY A 538 -19.16 2.76 11.97
N GLU A 539 -18.50 2.11 11.00
CA GLU A 539 -18.54 0.66 10.62
C GLU A 539 -19.57 0.23 9.57
N GLU A 540 -20.42 1.13 9.07
CA GLU A 540 -21.38 0.76 8.02
C GLU A 540 -20.71 0.71 6.63
N ASP A 541 -21.01 -0.33 5.86
CA ASP A 541 -20.49 -0.52 4.50
C ASP A 541 -21.25 0.39 3.51
N ILE A 542 -20.60 1.46 3.07
CA ILE A 542 -21.10 2.36 2.04
C ILE A 542 -20.62 1.85 0.67
N THR A 543 -21.58 1.65 -0.24
CA THR A 543 -21.29 1.24 -1.62
C THR A 543 -21.69 2.33 -2.61
N LEU A 544 -20.78 2.67 -3.51
CA LEU A 544 -20.96 3.63 -4.59
C LEU A 544 -20.87 2.90 -5.94
N ALA A 545 -21.91 3.03 -6.79
CA ALA A 545 -21.85 2.57 -8.16
C ALA A 545 -21.18 3.64 -9.04
N LEU A 546 -20.03 3.28 -9.62
CA LEU A 546 -19.29 4.14 -10.53
C LEU A 546 -19.50 3.68 -11.98
N CYS A 547 -19.79 4.64 -12.84
CA CYS A 547 -19.86 4.47 -14.29
C CYS A 547 -18.64 5.16 -14.95
N GLY A 548 -17.95 4.41 -15.80
CA GLY A 548 -16.80 4.87 -16.58
C GLY A 548 -15.46 4.23 -16.18
N SER A 549 -14.42 4.56 -16.94
CA SER A 549 -13.07 3.98 -16.79
C SER A 549 -12.25 4.67 -15.68
N LEU A 550 -11.86 3.93 -14.65
CA LEU A 550 -10.88 4.36 -13.65
C LEU A 550 -9.44 4.03 -14.11
N PRO A 551 -8.47 4.93 -13.93
CA PRO A 551 -7.07 4.60 -14.18
C PRO A 551 -6.55 3.62 -13.11
N GLU A 552 -5.67 2.69 -13.52
CA GLU A 552 -5.13 1.64 -12.63
C GLU A 552 -4.34 2.18 -11.42
N ILE A 553 -3.85 3.41 -11.50
CA ILE A 553 -3.15 4.09 -10.40
C ILE A 553 -4.10 4.54 -9.28
N CYS A 554 -5.40 4.67 -9.57
CA CYS A 554 -6.43 5.14 -8.64
C CYS A 554 -7.16 3.98 -7.93
N ARG A 555 -6.49 2.84 -7.67
CA ARG A 555 -7.08 1.67 -6.99
C ARG A 555 -7.60 1.95 -5.57
N ARG A 556 -7.22 3.08 -4.96
CA ARG A 556 -7.56 3.46 -3.58
C ARG A 556 -8.05 4.91 -3.50
N PRO A 557 -9.26 5.23 -3.99
CA PRO A 557 -9.82 6.57 -3.85
C PRO A 557 -10.04 6.90 -2.37
N ILE A 558 -9.80 8.15 -2.01
CA ILE A 558 -9.99 8.66 -0.65
C ILE A 558 -11.32 9.40 -0.60
N VAL A 559 -12.23 8.95 0.25
CA VAL A 559 -13.54 9.55 0.46
C VAL A 559 -13.56 10.29 1.79
N ARG A 560 -13.99 11.54 1.79
CA ARG A 560 -14.17 12.34 3.02
C ARG A 560 -15.62 12.75 3.22
N PHE A 561 -16.01 12.85 4.48
CA PHE A 561 -17.35 13.26 4.90
C PHE A 561 -17.30 14.72 5.36
N VAL A 562 -18.12 15.55 4.73
CA VAL A 562 -18.18 17.00 4.99
C VAL A 562 -19.53 17.32 5.59
N ARG A 563 -19.56 17.97 6.76
CA ARG A 563 -20.82 18.31 7.43
C ARG A 563 -21.53 19.46 6.71
N CYS A 564 -22.86 19.36 6.58
CA CYS A 564 -23.67 20.35 5.88
C CYS A 564 -24.68 21.05 6.80
N CYS A 565 -25.16 22.21 6.37
CA CYS A 565 -26.34 22.89 6.90
C CYS A 565 -27.27 23.30 5.75
N ILE A 566 -28.55 23.45 6.05
CA ILE A 566 -29.52 24.00 5.10
C ILE A 566 -29.36 25.52 5.12
N ASP A 567 -29.12 26.12 3.96
CA ASP A 567 -29.12 27.58 3.81
C ASP A 567 -30.58 28.08 3.87
N GLU A 568 -30.90 28.88 4.89
CA GLU A 568 -32.25 29.35 5.21
C GLU A 568 -32.93 30.12 4.05
N ASN A 569 -32.13 30.70 3.14
CA ASN A 569 -32.64 31.48 2.01
C ASN A 569 -32.87 30.67 0.73
N SER A 570 -32.15 29.56 0.54
CA SER A 570 -32.16 28.81 -0.72
C SER A 570 -32.66 27.38 -0.58
N GLY A 571 -32.76 26.85 0.65
CA GLY A 571 -33.10 25.46 0.92
C GLY A 571 -32.03 24.47 0.43
N HIS A 572 -30.88 24.95 -0.05
CA HIS A 572 -29.78 24.11 -0.52
C HIS A 572 -28.85 23.72 0.63
N PHE A 573 -28.31 22.51 0.55
CA PHE A 573 -27.29 22.03 1.49
C PHE A 573 -25.95 22.70 1.17
N VAL A 574 -25.42 23.43 2.14
CA VAL A 574 -24.12 24.11 2.03
C VAL A 574 -23.15 23.49 3.05
N PRO A 575 -21.90 23.18 2.67
CA PRO A 575 -20.87 22.75 3.61
C PRO A 575 -20.66 23.78 4.72
N LYS A 576 -20.64 23.35 6.00
CA LYS A 576 -20.27 24.23 7.12
C LYS A 576 -18.78 24.56 7.03
N LYS A 577 -18.43 25.81 6.68
CA LYS A 577 -17.03 26.28 6.52
C LYS A 577 -16.19 26.22 7.81
N THR A 578 -16.79 25.97 8.98
CA THR A 578 -16.15 26.05 10.31
C THR A 578 -15.99 24.71 11.04
N SER A 579 -16.44 23.58 10.48
CA SER A 579 -16.23 22.27 11.09
C SER A 579 -15.05 21.54 10.44
N GLU A 580 -14.12 21.02 11.24
CA GLU A 580 -13.09 20.10 10.74
C GLU A 580 -13.77 18.92 10.00
N PRO A 581 -13.35 18.59 8.77
CA PRO A 581 -13.88 17.44 8.06
C PRO A 581 -13.57 16.16 8.84
N ALA A 582 -14.49 15.20 8.82
CA ALA A 582 -14.28 13.89 9.43
C ALA A 582 -13.08 13.18 8.76
N PRO A 583 -12.41 12.22 9.44
CA PRO A 583 -11.25 11.54 8.90
C PRO A 583 -11.58 10.90 7.54
N ALA A 584 -10.68 11.11 6.57
CA ALA A 584 -10.83 10.59 5.23
C ALA A 584 -10.62 9.07 5.22
N VAL A 585 -11.49 8.35 4.53
CA VAL A 585 -11.48 6.88 4.43
C VAL A 585 -11.00 6.45 3.07
N VAL A 586 -10.14 5.43 3.03
CA VAL A 586 -9.73 4.78 1.79
C VAL A 586 -10.84 3.81 1.37
N GLY A 587 -11.41 4.02 0.18
CA GLY A 587 -12.36 3.07 -0.40
C GLY A 587 -11.63 2.02 -1.24
N ASP A 588 -12.17 0.81 -1.23
CA ASP A 588 -11.65 -0.34 -1.97
C ASP A 588 -12.61 -0.72 -3.10
N PHE A 589 -12.05 -0.95 -4.29
CA PHE A 589 -12.78 -1.52 -5.41
C PHE A 589 -12.87 -3.04 -5.27
N ASP A 590 -14.03 -3.61 -5.59
CA ASP A 590 -14.25 -5.06 -5.57
C ASP A 590 -13.34 -5.76 -6.62
N GLU A 591 -12.39 -6.60 -6.20
CA GLU A 591 -11.49 -7.35 -7.10
C GLU A 591 -12.06 -8.75 -7.49
N ARG A 592 -13.04 -8.78 -8.45
CA ARG A 592 -13.47 -9.87 -9.40
C ARG A 592 -13.92 -11.28 -8.88
N PRO A 593 -14.68 -12.10 -9.68
CA PRO A 593 -14.09 -13.07 -10.64
C PRO A 593 -14.91 -13.39 -11.94
N GLU A 594 -14.18 -13.84 -12.98
CA GLU A 594 -14.51 -14.85 -14.04
C GLU A 594 -15.89 -14.91 -14.77
N SER A 595 -15.79 -15.20 -16.08
CA SER A 595 -16.84 -15.51 -17.09
C SER A 595 -17.82 -14.41 -17.50
N VAL A 596 -17.34 -13.45 -18.30
CA VAL A 596 -18.14 -12.99 -19.44
C VAL A 596 -17.53 -13.67 -20.65
N ASN A 597 -18.27 -14.59 -21.29
CA ASN A 597 -17.85 -15.21 -22.54
C ASN A 597 -17.55 -14.10 -23.55
N GLU A 598 -16.34 -14.08 -24.10
CA GLU A 598 -15.85 -13.06 -25.03
C GLU A 598 -16.51 -13.10 -26.43
N GLU A 599 -17.62 -13.83 -26.60
CA GLU A 599 -18.26 -14.01 -27.93
C GLU A 599 -19.55 -13.21 -28.14
N GLU A 600 -20.08 -12.50 -27.13
CA GLU A 600 -21.25 -11.61 -27.30
C GLU A 600 -21.00 -10.22 -26.69
N ALA A 601 -20.16 -9.42 -27.34
CA ALA A 601 -20.07 -7.99 -27.06
C ALA A 601 -19.74 -7.21 -28.34
N GLU A 602 -20.76 -6.87 -29.12
CA GLU A 602 -20.68 -5.85 -30.17
C GLU A 602 -20.81 -4.42 -29.58
N TYR A 603 -20.39 -4.22 -28.32
CA TYR A 603 -20.43 -2.94 -27.60
C TYR A 603 -19.02 -2.48 -27.18
N ASP A 604 -18.77 -1.19 -27.34
CA ASP A 604 -17.51 -0.50 -27.07
C ASP A 604 -17.03 -0.75 -25.60
N PRO A 605 -15.85 -1.36 -25.37
CA PRO A 605 -15.36 -1.72 -24.03
C PRO A 605 -15.05 -0.52 -23.10
N SER A 606 -15.31 0.72 -23.53
CA SER A 606 -15.20 1.92 -22.70
C SER A 606 -16.38 2.15 -21.74
N ASP A 607 -17.51 1.44 -21.92
CA ASP A 607 -18.76 1.63 -21.14
C ASP A 607 -18.97 0.53 -20.07
N ILE A 608 -17.93 0.16 -19.34
CA ILE A 608 -18.06 -0.74 -18.19
C ILE A 608 -18.81 0.00 -17.07
N THR A 609 -20.14 -0.13 -17.10
CA THR A 609 -21.04 0.12 -15.97
C THR A 609 -20.88 -1.03 -14.97
N GLY A 610 -20.52 -0.73 -13.71
CA GLY A 610 -20.62 -1.76 -12.64
C GLY A 610 -19.44 -1.92 -11.67
N ARG A 611 -18.45 -1.01 -11.62
CA ARG A 611 -17.47 -1.06 -10.52
C ARG A 611 -18.10 -0.50 -9.24
N LEU A 612 -18.18 -1.34 -8.21
CA LEU A 612 -18.63 -0.97 -6.88
C LEU A 612 -17.42 -0.52 -6.06
N LEU A 613 -17.45 0.73 -5.61
CA LEU A 613 -16.51 1.24 -4.62
C LEU A 613 -17.13 1.03 -3.23
N ARG A 614 -16.52 0.19 -2.41
CA ARG A 614 -16.96 -0.09 -1.04
C ARG A 614 -16.04 0.62 -0.06
N LEU A 615 -16.61 1.26 0.95
CA LEU A 615 -15.87 1.90 2.02
C LEU A 615 -16.64 1.80 3.33
N LYS A 616 -15.92 1.68 4.44
CA LYS A 616 -16.54 1.73 5.77
C LYS A 616 -16.71 3.17 6.22
N ALA A 617 -17.90 3.52 6.69
CA ALA A 617 -18.13 4.84 7.28
C ALA A 617 -17.16 5.04 8.47
N PRO A 618 -16.42 6.18 8.53
CA PRO A 618 -15.56 6.49 9.66
C PRO A 618 -16.42 6.86 10.87
N THR A 619 -15.83 6.87 12.07
CA THR A 619 -16.48 7.49 13.22
C THR A 619 -16.69 8.98 12.96
N LEU A 620 -17.96 9.41 12.98
CA LEU A 620 -18.35 10.79 12.69
C LEU A 620 -18.51 11.57 14.02
N PRO A 621 -18.14 12.86 14.06
CA PRO A 621 -18.26 13.65 15.28
C PRO A 621 -19.73 13.87 15.68
N ASN A 622 -20.13 13.33 16.84
CA ASN A 622 -21.45 13.53 17.42
C ASN A 622 -21.51 14.89 18.13
N THR A 623 -22.44 15.77 17.73
CA THR A 623 -22.64 17.09 18.37
C THR A 623 -23.85 17.16 19.30
N GLY A 624 -24.45 16.04 19.65
CA GLY A 624 -25.57 15.96 20.58
C GLY A 624 -26.93 16.38 20.01
N GLU A 625 -27.02 16.61 18.69
CA GLU A 625 -28.24 17.06 18.00
C GLU A 625 -29.11 15.89 17.46
N GLY A 626 -28.79 14.64 17.80
CA GLY A 626 -29.54 13.44 17.42
C GLY A 626 -29.34 12.98 15.96
N ILE A 627 -29.50 13.88 14.99
CA ILE A 627 -29.32 13.61 13.54
C ILE A 627 -28.54 14.76 12.87
N ALA A 628 -27.57 14.43 11.99
CA ALA A 628 -26.78 15.43 11.26
C ALA A 628 -26.57 15.07 9.76
N PRO A 629 -26.69 16.02 8.81
CA PRO A 629 -26.43 15.77 7.39
C PRO A 629 -24.95 15.95 7.02
N TYR A 630 -24.46 15.05 6.16
CA TYR A 630 -23.12 15.04 5.58
C TYR A 630 -23.18 14.88 4.05
N THR A 631 -22.28 15.54 3.33
CA THR A 631 -22.02 15.25 1.91
C THR A 631 -20.72 14.49 1.75
N LEU A 632 -20.60 13.73 0.66
CA LEU A 632 -19.39 13.02 0.31
C LEU A 632 -18.54 13.82 -0.67
N GLU A 633 -17.22 13.77 -0.49
CA GLU A 633 -16.27 14.17 -1.51
C GLU A 633 -15.27 13.06 -1.77
N ILE A 634 -14.95 12.80 -3.04
CA ILE A 634 -14.01 11.74 -3.45
C ILE A 634 -12.77 12.39 -4.05
N SER A 635 -11.62 11.95 -3.57
CA SER A 635 -10.32 12.17 -4.20
C SER A 635 -9.87 10.89 -4.89
N TYR A 636 -9.53 11.02 -6.16
CA TYR A 636 -8.95 9.94 -6.95
C TYR A 636 -7.42 10.01 -6.99
N ASP A 637 -6.80 11.05 -6.41
CA ASP A 637 -5.38 11.38 -6.55
C ASP A 637 -4.57 11.28 -5.24
N GLY A 638 -5.03 10.45 -4.29
CA GLY A 638 -4.34 10.26 -3.01
C GLY A 638 -4.54 11.39 -2.00
N GLY A 639 -5.62 12.17 -2.14
CA GLY A 639 -6.08 13.17 -1.17
C GLY A 639 -5.70 14.61 -1.50
N LEU A 640 -5.25 14.91 -2.72
CA LEU A 640 -4.83 16.26 -3.11
C LEU A 640 -6.00 17.09 -3.66
N ILE A 641 -6.88 16.49 -4.46
CA ILE A 641 -8.07 17.14 -5.01
C ILE A 641 -9.31 16.34 -4.61
N PHE A 642 -10.24 17.01 -3.91
CA PHE A 642 -11.54 16.46 -3.57
C PHE A 642 -12.63 17.10 -4.43
N ALA A 643 -13.52 16.27 -4.96
CA ALA A 643 -14.70 16.72 -5.70
C ALA A 643 -15.98 16.22 -5.03
N PRO A 644 -17.05 17.03 -4.99
CA PRO A 644 -18.32 16.62 -4.42
C PRO A 644 -18.93 15.46 -5.22
N VAL A 645 -19.54 14.53 -4.50
CA VAL A 645 -20.30 13.42 -5.10
C VAL A 645 -21.66 13.94 -5.56
N CYS A 646 -21.83 14.02 -6.88
CA CYS A 646 -23.10 14.32 -7.52
C CYS A 646 -23.63 13.04 -8.17
N VAL A 647 -24.89 12.70 -7.88
CA VAL A 647 -25.55 11.53 -8.46
C VAL A 647 -26.34 11.97 -9.68
N ASP A 648 -26.09 11.33 -10.81
CA ASP A 648 -26.93 11.47 -12.00
C ASP A 648 -27.82 10.23 -12.15
N PRO A 649 -29.11 10.34 -11.76
CA PRO A 649 -30.03 9.20 -11.80
C PRO A 649 -30.31 8.70 -13.21
N THR A 650 -29.96 9.45 -14.26
CA THR A 650 -30.13 9.01 -15.66
C THR A 650 -29.09 7.96 -16.09
N LEU A 651 -28.02 7.77 -15.30
CA LEU A 651 -26.98 6.76 -15.52
C LEU A 651 -27.33 5.38 -14.95
N ALA A 652 -28.41 5.25 -14.18
CA ALA A 652 -28.90 3.97 -13.69
C ALA A 652 -29.56 3.20 -14.82
N LYS A 653 -29.08 1.98 -15.14
CA LYS A 653 -29.69 1.13 -16.16
C LYS A 653 -31.19 0.92 -15.86
N PRO A 654 -32.11 1.17 -16.81
CA PRO A 654 -33.44 0.57 -16.72
C PRO A 654 -33.28 -0.95 -16.74
N LYS A 655 -33.87 -1.64 -15.76
CA LYS A 655 -33.96 -3.10 -15.78
C LYS A 655 -34.85 -3.53 -16.96
N ASP A 656 -34.37 -4.53 -17.68
CA ASP A 656 -35.02 -5.34 -18.72
C ASP A 656 -36.56 -5.27 -18.73
N GLU A 657 -37.12 -4.56 -19.71
CA GLU A 657 -38.47 -4.82 -20.24
C GLU A 657 -38.31 -5.41 -21.65
N ASP A 658 -37.95 -6.70 -21.71
CA ASP A 658 -38.12 -7.51 -22.91
C ASP A 658 -38.83 -8.80 -22.51
N THR A 659 -40.17 -8.79 -22.58
CA THR A 659 -41.03 -9.91 -22.98
C THR A 659 -42.50 -9.57 -22.76
N ALA A 660 -43.14 -8.97 -23.76
CA ALA A 660 -44.51 -9.29 -24.19
C ALA A 660 -44.87 -8.39 -25.38
N GLU A 661 -44.86 -8.99 -26.57
CA GLU A 661 -45.50 -8.43 -27.77
C GLU A 661 -47.03 -8.46 -27.60
N ASP A 662 -47.67 -7.45 -28.21
CA ASP A 662 -49.07 -7.38 -28.67
C ASP A 662 -50.23 -7.34 -27.64
N GLU A 663 -50.82 -6.16 -27.44
CA GLU A 663 -52.17 -5.85 -27.94
C GLU A 663 -52.56 -4.36 -27.72
N GLU A 664 -53.23 -3.81 -28.73
CA GLU A 664 -53.66 -2.42 -28.90
C GLU A 664 -54.83 -1.97 -27.99
N GLU A 665 -55.04 -0.65 -27.98
CA GLU A 665 -56.29 0.08 -27.71
C GLU A 665 -56.76 0.32 -26.25
N LEU A 666 -56.45 1.51 -25.71
CA LEU A 666 -57.38 2.65 -25.53
C LEU A 666 -56.87 3.63 -24.46
N ALA A 667 -56.33 4.76 -24.91
CA ALA A 667 -56.26 5.99 -24.12
C ALA A 667 -57.66 6.69 -24.15
N PRO A 668 -57.99 7.65 -23.26
CA PRO A 668 -57.32 8.96 -23.28
C PRO A 668 -57.09 9.69 -21.92
N HIS A 669 -55.97 10.43 -21.93
CA HIS A 669 -55.72 11.80 -21.43
C HIS A 669 -55.87 12.17 -19.95
N TYR A 670 -54.74 12.56 -19.35
CA TYR A 670 -54.41 13.99 -19.25
C TYR A 670 -52.93 14.26 -19.52
N SER A 671 -52.69 15.22 -20.41
CA SER A 671 -51.42 15.71 -20.93
C SER A 671 -50.69 16.64 -19.95
N HIS A 672 -49.35 16.61 -19.94
CA HIS A 672 -48.55 17.64 -20.60
C HIS A 672 -47.03 17.44 -20.46
N SER A 673 -46.36 17.54 -21.62
CA SER A 673 -45.11 18.29 -21.82
C SER A 673 -43.80 17.70 -21.25
N ARG A 674 -43.23 16.75 -22.01
CA ARG A 674 -41.78 16.69 -22.26
C ARG A 674 -41.36 18.02 -22.92
N LYS A 675 -41.02 19.01 -22.11
CA LYS A 675 -40.00 20.00 -22.48
C LYS A 675 -38.67 19.42 -22.01
N SER A 676 -37.64 19.59 -22.83
CA SER A 676 -36.26 19.51 -22.37
C SER A 676 -36.10 20.48 -21.19
N GLU A 677 -36.25 19.97 -19.98
CA GLU A 677 -35.62 20.63 -18.85
C GLU A 677 -34.12 20.50 -19.12
N GLU A 678 -33.43 21.65 -19.16
CA GLU A 678 -31.99 21.69 -18.96
C GLU A 678 -31.62 20.71 -17.84
N PRO A 679 -30.49 19.98 -17.95
CA PRO A 679 -30.11 19.03 -16.91
C PRO A 679 -30.13 19.76 -15.58
N ARG A 680 -31.09 19.41 -14.71
CA ARG A 680 -31.15 19.93 -13.35
C ARG A 680 -29.75 19.75 -12.78
N SER A 681 -29.17 20.82 -12.26
CA SER A 681 -27.84 20.75 -11.65
C SER A 681 -27.81 19.55 -10.70
N ALA A 682 -26.92 18.59 -10.98
CA ALA A 682 -26.80 17.40 -10.16
C ALA A 682 -26.37 17.86 -8.76
N LEU A 683 -27.33 17.90 -7.83
CA LEU A 683 -27.10 18.37 -6.48
C LEU A 683 -26.18 17.38 -5.75
N PRO A 684 -25.36 17.87 -4.80
CA PRO A 684 -24.53 16.99 -3.98
C PRO A 684 -25.40 16.00 -3.21
N HIS A 685 -24.97 14.74 -3.19
CA HIS A 685 -25.67 13.68 -2.45
C HIS A 685 -25.49 13.86 -0.94
N VAL A 686 -26.56 13.65 -0.16
CA VAL A 686 -26.57 13.83 1.30
C VAL A 686 -26.78 12.49 2.00
N ILE A 687 -25.92 12.20 2.97
CA ILE A 687 -26.00 11.06 3.88
C ILE A 687 -26.28 11.60 5.29
N TRP A 688 -27.22 10.98 6.00
CA TRP A 688 -27.58 11.38 7.35
C TRP A 688 -26.88 10.50 8.39
N ALA A 689 -26.40 11.11 9.48
CA ALA A 689 -25.79 10.41 10.60
C ALA A 689 -26.67 10.48 11.84
N HIS A 690 -26.94 9.36 12.52
CA HIS A 690 -27.79 9.30 13.71
C HIS A 690 -27.39 8.18 14.69
N ASP A 691 -27.86 8.24 15.95
CA ASP A 691 -27.68 7.17 16.96
C ASP A 691 -29.00 6.46 17.35
N ALA A 692 -30.15 6.83 16.76
CA ALA A 692 -31.45 6.23 17.10
C ALA A 692 -31.54 4.72 16.79
N GLN A 693 -31.93 3.92 17.78
CA GLN A 693 -32.19 2.48 17.66
C GLN A 693 -33.58 2.14 18.21
N LEU A 694 -34.24 1.17 17.56
CA LEU A 694 -35.56 0.67 17.94
C LEU A 694 -35.46 -0.29 19.12
N VAL A 695 -35.96 0.09 20.29
CA VAL A 695 -35.78 -0.63 21.56
C VAL A 695 -36.94 -1.61 21.80
N ARG A 696 -38.18 -1.15 21.71
CA ARG A 696 -39.37 -1.97 22.02
C ARG A 696 -40.62 -1.50 21.28
N VAL A 697 -41.58 -2.40 21.04
CA VAL A 697 -42.94 -2.11 20.57
C VAL A 697 -43.95 -2.72 21.54
N VAL A 698 -44.99 -1.97 21.93
CA VAL A 698 -46.03 -2.39 22.89
C VAL A 698 -47.43 -2.02 22.38
N PRO A 699 -48.38 -2.96 22.29
CA PRO A 699 -48.18 -4.41 22.45
C PRO A 699 -47.41 -5.00 21.26
N ASN A 700 -46.67 -6.09 21.47
CA ASN A 700 -45.96 -6.79 20.39
C ASN A 700 -46.87 -7.70 19.55
N SER A 701 -48.14 -7.84 19.94
CA SER A 701 -49.17 -8.61 19.25
C SER A 701 -50.58 -8.13 19.60
N PHE A 702 -51.54 -8.32 18.69
CA PHE A 702 -52.95 -7.94 18.89
C PHE A 702 -53.87 -8.71 17.93
N LEU A 703 -55.19 -8.68 18.18
CA LEU A 703 -56.18 -9.39 17.40
C LEU A 703 -56.60 -8.63 16.13
N THR A 704 -56.76 -9.34 15.01
CA THR A 704 -57.05 -8.72 13.70
C THR A 704 -58.39 -7.98 13.64
N ASN A 705 -59.36 -8.39 14.45
CA ASN A 705 -60.70 -7.81 14.58
C ASN A 705 -60.75 -6.53 15.42
N GLU A 706 -59.65 -6.11 16.02
CA GLU A 706 -59.57 -4.93 16.90
C GLU A 706 -58.96 -3.70 16.23
N LEU A 707 -58.65 -3.77 14.93
CA LEU A 707 -58.15 -2.60 14.21
C LEU A 707 -59.24 -1.51 14.07
N PRO A 708 -58.91 -0.22 14.32
CA PRO A 708 -57.58 0.32 14.57
C PRO A 708 -57.09 0.17 16.02
N GLN A 709 -55.82 -0.22 16.20
CA GLN A 709 -55.17 -0.42 17.50
C GLN A 709 -53.98 0.53 17.68
N THR A 710 -53.82 1.12 18.86
CA THR A 710 -52.70 2.00 19.20
C THR A 710 -51.47 1.18 19.64
N ILE A 711 -50.31 1.48 19.07
CA ILE A 711 -49.02 0.91 19.45
C ILE A 711 -48.08 2.01 19.97
N LYS A 712 -47.26 1.65 20.95
CA LYS A 712 -46.19 2.48 21.51
C LYS A 712 -44.84 1.92 21.08
N ILE A 713 -43.96 2.78 20.58
CA ILE A 713 -42.64 2.42 20.07
C ILE A 713 -41.59 3.16 20.90
N GLU A 714 -40.72 2.43 21.58
CA GLU A 714 -39.63 2.98 22.37
C GLU A 714 -38.33 3.00 21.56
N LEU A 715 -37.64 4.14 21.56
CA LEU A 715 -36.33 4.33 20.93
C LEU A 715 -35.25 4.62 21.97
N GLN A 716 -34.00 4.29 21.65
CA GLN A 716 -32.87 4.49 22.56
C GLN A 716 -32.56 5.99 22.77
N HIS A 717 -32.88 6.83 21.78
CA HIS A 717 -32.61 8.27 21.77
C HIS A 717 -33.75 9.06 21.09
N LEU A 718 -33.86 10.35 21.40
CA LEU A 718 -34.94 11.24 20.96
C LEU A 718 -34.99 11.39 19.43
N LEU A 719 -36.19 11.32 18.84
CA LEU A 719 -36.40 11.75 17.46
C LEU A 719 -36.44 13.28 17.37
N PRO A 720 -35.86 13.89 16.34
CA PRO A 720 -36.16 15.28 16.01
C PRO A 720 -37.63 15.43 15.58
N PRO A 721 -38.22 16.62 15.72
CA PRO A 721 -39.64 16.91 15.44
C PRO A 721 -40.06 16.78 13.96
N GLU A 722 -39.11 16.47 13.07
CA GLU A 722 -39.31 16.44 11.61
C GLU A 722 -39.74 15.05 11.09
N VAL A 723 -39.76 14.02 11.95
CA VAL A 723 -40.28 12.70 11.59
C VAL A 723 -41.81 12.71 11.68
N THR A 724 -42.47 12.52 10.54
CA THR A 724 -43.94 12.64 10.43
C THR A 724 -44.66 11.34 10.08
N GLN A 725 -43.93 10.30 9.64
CA GLN A 725 -44.53 9.07 9.09
C GLN A 725 -43.67 7.83 9.38
N MET A 726 -44.33 6.69 9.62
CA MET A 726 -43.71 5.37 9.76
C MET A 726 -44.26 4.39 8.72
N GLN A 727 -43.53 3.33 8.37
CA GLN A 727 -44.00 2.32 7.42
C GLN A 727 -44.04 0.92 8.03
N VAL A 728 -45.21 0.30 7.99
CA VAL A 728 -45.43 -1.09 8.37
C VAL A 728 -45.52 -1.95 7.12
N ASN A 729 -44.79 -3.06 7.10
CA ASN A 729 -44.90 -4.08 6.06
C ASN A 729 -45.29 -5.43 6.68
N ILE A 730 -46.50 -5.92 6.40
CA ILE A 730 -46.93 -7.30 6.66
C ILE A 730 -46.39 -8.21 5.56
N VAL A 731 -45.76 -9.32 5.95
CA VAL A 731 -45.31 -10.36 5.03
C VAL A 731 -45.87 -11.69 5.51
N TYR A 732 -46.68 -12.36 4.69
CA TYR A 732 -47.19 -13.68 5.04
C TYR A 732 -46.10 -14.74 4.90
N PHE A 733 -45.99 -15.62 5.90
CA PHE A 733 -45.13 -16.80 5.88
C PHE A 733 -46.02 -18.04 6.01
N PRO A 734 -46.25 -18.81 4.95
CA PRO A 734 -46.95 -20.09 5.08
C PRO A 734 -46.12 -21.07 5.92
N SER A 735 -46.79 -21.87 6.76
CA SER A 735 -46.18 -22.89 7.61
C SER A 735 -45.66 -24.12 6.84
N ASN A 736 -46.08 -24.30 5.59
CA ASN A 736 -45.62 -25.39 4.74
C ASN A 736 -44.56 -24.86 3.76
N GLY A 737 -43.31 -25.25 3.99
CA GLY A 737 -42.18 -24.86 3.17
C GLY A 737 -42.25 -25.47 1.78
N GLU A 738 -42.60 -24.63 0.79
CA GLU A 738 -42.17 -24.71 -0.62
C GLU A 738 -42.83 -23.55 -1.38
N PHE A 739 -42.34 -22.32 -1.18
CA PHE A 739 -42.71 -21.20 -2.04
C PHE A 739 -41.51 -20.26 -2.24
N ASP A 740 -41.30 -19.90 -3.51
CA ASP A 740 -40.23 -19.06 -4.04
C ASP A 740 -40.04 -17.76 -3.21
N PRO A 741 -38.84 -17.49 -2.67
CA PRO A 741 -38.57 -16.31 -1.84
C PRO A 741 -38.81 -14.97 -2.56
N HIS A 742 -38.85 -14.95 -3.90
CA HIS A 742 -39.07 -13.74 -4.70
C HIS A 742 -40.55 -13.42 -5.00
N LYS A 743 -41.51 -14.27 -4.60
CA LYS A 743 -42.95 -14.12 -4.87
C LYS A 743 -43.81 -14.14 -3.60
N LYS A 744 -43.38 -13.44 -2.54
CA LYS A 744 -44.14 -13.38 -1.28
C LYS A 744 -45.24 -12.31 -1.34
N PRO A 745 -46.50 -12.65 -1.03
CA PRO A 745 -47.55 -11.66 -0.88
C PRO A 745 -47.24 -10.76 0.33
N SER A 746 -47.20 -9.46 0.10
CA SER A 746 -46.98 -8.45 1.14
C SER A 746 -48.11 -7.42 1.15
N ALA A 747 -48.37 -6.89 2.33
CA ALA A 747 -49.23 -5.73 2.51
C ALA A 747 -48.45 -4.65 3.23
N SER A 748 -48.60 -3.40 2.84
CA SER A 748 -47.91 -2.27 3.48
C SER A 748 -48.88 -1.16 3.84
N ALA A 749 -48.69 -0.54 5.01
CA ALA A 749 -49.42 0.63 5.44
C ALA A 749 -48.46 1.68 6.01
N VAL A 750 -48.77 2.95 5.75
CA VAL A 750 -48.05 4.08 6.36
C VAL A 750 -48.82 4.49 7.60
N LEU A 751 -48.13 4.53 8.75
CA LEU A 751 -48.71 4.98 10.02
C LEU A 751 -48.35 6.46 10.25
N PRO A 752 -49.34 7.34 10.44
CA PRO A 752 -49.05 8.67 10.97
C PRO A 752 -48.63 8.55 12.44
N ILE A 753 -47.73 9.44 12.86
CA ILE A 753 -47.33 9.54 14.26
C ILE A 753 -48.39 10.38 14.99
N ASP A 754 -49.03 9.79 16.00
CA ASP A 754 -50.10 10.45 16.77
C ASP A 754 -49.51 11.38 17.85
N SER A 755 -48.47 10.93 18.56
CA SER A 755 -47.72 11.74 19.52
C SER A 755 -46.29 11.22 19.74
N VAL A 756 -45.41 12.10 20.21
CA VAL A 756 -44.04 11.76 20.64
C VAL A 756 -43.83 12.28 22.06
N GLU A 757 -43.59 11.36 23.00
CA GLU A 757 -43.34 11.65 24.41
C GLU A 757 -41.93 11.16 24.80
N GLY A 758 -40.96 12.06 24.70
CA GLY A 758 -39.55 11.73 24.95
C GLY A 758 -39.03 10.70 23.93
N ASN A 759 -38.73 9.50 24.41
CA ASN A 759 -38.24 8.38 23.59
C ASN A 759 -39.36 7.44 23.11
N VAL A 760 -40.62 7.73 23.44
CA VAL A 760 -41.77 6.89 23.11
C VAL A 760 -42.62 7.57 22.04
N ILE A 761 -42.96 6.82 21.00
CA ILE A 761 -43.80 7.26 19.90
C ILE A 761 -45.11 6.49 19.95
N VAL A 762 -46.21 7.20 19.86
CA VAL A 762 -47.55 6.61 19.81
C VAL A 762 -48.07 6.71 18.38
N CYS A 763 -48.52 5.58 17.82
CA CYS A 763 -49.14 5.55 16.50
C CYS A 763 -50.26 4.51 16.43
N SER A 764 -51.21 4.71 15.53
CA SER A 764 -52.39 3.86 15.40
C SER A 764 -52.36 3.08 14.09
N ILE A 765 -52.52 1.76 14.18
CA ILE A 765 -52.54 0.88 13.01
C ILE A 765 -53.90 1.00 12.32
N PRO A 766 -53.96 1.36 11.02
CA PRO A 766 -55.21 1.53 10.32
C PRO A 766 -55.89 0.17 10.03
N PRO A 767 -57.22 0.16 9.83
CA PRO A 767 -57.95 -1.04 9.40
C PRO A 767 -57.35 -1.67 8.15
N LEU A 768 -57.35 -3.01 8.07
CA LEU A 768 -56.78 -3.75 6.93
C LEU A 768 -57.29 -3.23 5.56
N SER A 769 -58.52 -2.74 5.46
CA SER A 769 -59.05 -2.15 4.23
C SER A 769 -58.25 -0.97 3.66
N GLN A 770 -57.42 -0.30 4.47
CA GLN A 770 -56.59 0.85 4.07
C GLN A 770 -55.16 0.48 3.68
N TRP A 771 -54.81 -0.82 3.71
CA TRP A 771 -53.48 -1.29 3.39
C TRP A 771 -53.29 -1.44 1.87
N GLN A 772 -52.07 -1.20 1.40
CA GLN A 772 -51.69 -1.46 0.01
C GLN A 772 -51.21 -2.90 -0.13
N TYR A 773 -51.63 -3.60 -1.18
CA TYR A 773 -51.42 -5.04 -1.35
C TYR A 773 -50.65 -5.36 -2.63
N THR A 774 -49.69 -6.28 -2.54
CA THR A 774 -49.11 -6.92 -3.73
C THR A 774 -49.88 -8.20 -4.04
N ALA A 775 -50.47 -8.30 -5.24
CA ALA A 775 -51.27 -9.47 -5.63
C ALA A 775 -50.39 -10.72 -5.81
N PRO A 776 -50.85 -11.91 -5.38
CA PRO A 776 -50.14 -13.15 -5.68
C PRO A 776 -50.17 -13.42 -7.19
N THR A 777 -49.03 -13.82 -7.77
CA THR A 777 -48.85 -14.10 -9.21
C THR A 777 -49.58 -15.36 -9.72
N ASN A 778 -50.53 -15.91 -8.95
CA ASN A 778 -51.24 -17.13 -9.33
C ASN A 778 -52.56 -16.80 -10.08
N PRO A 779 -52.68 -17.10 -11.38
CA PRO A 779 -53.81 -16.67 -12.21
C PRO A 779 -55.17 -17.27 -11.83
N LYS A 780 -55.24 -18.27 -10.93
CA LYS A 780 -56.52 -18.83 -10.41
C LYS A 780 -57.18 -18.00 -9.30
N LEU A 781 -56.53 -16.94 -8.82
CA LEU A 781 -57.01 -16.08 -7.72
C LEU A 781 -57.24 -14.61 -8.12
N GLN A 782 -57.27 -14.31 -9.43
CA GLN A 782 -57.38 -12.96 -10.01
C GLN A 782 -58.75 -12.26 -9.82
N GLY A 783 -59.51 -12.59 -8.77
CA GLY A 783 -60.81 -11.98 -8.48
C GLY A 783 -61.04 -11.54 -7.03
N LEU A 784 -60.09 -11.76 -6.11
CA LEU A 784 -60.29 -11.49 -4.68
C LEU A 784 -59.54 -10.22 -4.23
N SER A 785 -60.17 -9.07 -4.41
CA SER A 785 -59.78 -7.80 -3.77
C SER A 785 -60.09 -7.89 -2.27
N ALA A 786 -59.11 -7.58 -1.40
CA ALA A 786 -59.19 -7.53 0.08
C ALA A 786 -59.71 -8.79 0.84
N GLU A 787 -60.54 -9.64 0.24
CA GLU A 787 -61.18 -10.81 0.84
C GLU A 787 -60.24 -12.01 0.97
N TRP A 788 -59.24 -12.11 0.10
CA TRP A 788 -58.25 -13.18 0.20
C TRP A 788 -57.46 -13.08 1.52
N TRP A 789 -57.11 -11.86 1.96
CA TRP A 789 -56.47 -11.61 3.26
C TRP A 789 -57.40 -11.97 4.44
N ARG A 790 -58.73 -11.84 4.30
CA ARG A 790 -59.71 -12.29 5.32
C ARG A 790 -59.79 -13.82 5.46
N SER A 791 -59.47 -14.58 4.41
CA SER A 791 -59.37 -16.05 4.52
C SER A 791 -58.11 -16.46 5.29
N PHE A 792 -57.00 -15.73 5.11
CA PHE A 792 -55.74 -15.98 5.82
C PHE A 792 -55.69 -15.38 7.23
N SER A 793 -56.58 -14.43 7.59
CA SER A 793 -56.67 -13.89 8.96
C SER A 793 -57.04 -14.91 10.03
N LYS A 794 -57.40 -16.13 9.62
CA LYS A 794 -57.59 -17.27 10.53
C LYS A 794 -56.29 -17.91 11.00
N THR A 795 -55.14 -17.66 10.37
CA THR A 795 -53.86 -18.39 10.64
C THR A 795 -52.75 -17.53 11.26
N GLY A 796 -53.02 -16.27 11.59
CA GLY A 796 -52.03 -15.32 12.12
C GLY A 796 -50.96 -14.90 11.10
N PHE A 797 -50.31 -13.74 11.33
CA PHE A 797 -49.29 -13.19 10.43
C PHE A 797 -48.12 -12.55 11.19
N ALA A 798 -46.93 -12.62 10.60
CA ALA A 798 -45.76 -11.87 11.04
C ALA A 798 -45.63 -10.55 10.26
N SER A 799 -45.35 -9.48 10.97
CA SER A 799 -45.25 -8.13 10.41
C SER A 799 -43.89 -7.54 10.74
N LYS A 800 -43.27 -6.87 9.77
CA LYS A 800 -42.02 -6.14 9.97
C LYS A 800 -42.31 -4.64 10.11
N LEU A 801 -41.96 -4.07 11.26
CA LEU A 801 -42.02 -2.63 11.48
C LEU A 801 -40.74 -1.98 10.97
N ARG A 802 -40.86 -0.92 10.15
CA ARG A 802 -39.73 -0.08 9.77
C ARG A 802 -40.05 1.38 10.08
N VAL A 803 -39.20 1.98 10.91
CA VAL A 803 -39.31 3.41 11.19
C VAL A 803 -38.57 4.16 10.10
N SER A 804 -39.31 4.92 9.30
CA SER A 804 -38.73 5.80 8.29
C SER A 804 -38.51 7.20 8.82
N MET A 805 -37.40 7.82 8.44
CA MET A 805 -37.12 9.23 8.67
C MET A 805 -37.24 10.00 7.35
N ASN A 806 -37.38 11.33 7.43
CA ASN A 806 -37.33 12.24 6.28
C ASN A 806 -38.34 11.93 5.15
N GLY A 807 -39.58 11.62 5.50
CA GLY A 807 -40.65 11.35 4.53
C GLY A 807 -40.48 10.03 3.75
N GLY A 808 -39.96 8.98 4.40
CA GLY A 808 -39.85 7.65 3.78
C GLY A 808 -38.55 7.37 3.03
N ARG A 809 -37.59 8.31 3.05
CA ARG A 809 -36.33 8.18 2.31
C ARG A 809 -35.28 7.33 3.02
N THR A 810 -35.35 7.28 4.34
CA THR A 810 -34.36 6.60 5.16
C THR A 810 -35.00 5.80 6.27
N PHE A 811 -34.38 4.70 6.69
CA PHE A 811 -34.98 3.73 7.60
C PHE A 811 -33.99 3.38 8.71
N LEU A 812 -34.46 3.42 9.96
CA LEU A 812 -33.60 3.10 11.10
C LEU A 812 -33.03 1.67 10.97
N PRO A 813 -31.72 1.48 11.20
CA PRO A 813 -31.08 0.19 11.19
C PRO A 813 -31.61 -0.66 12.34
N ALA A 814 -31.97 -1.90 12.02
CA ALA A 814 -32.59 -2.79 12.98
C ALA A 814 -31.51 -3.53 13.80
N GLN A 815 -31.29 -3.09 15.04
CA GLN A 815 -30.55 -3.85 16.04
C GLN A 815 -31.30 -3.76 17.37
N LEU A 816 -32.02 -4.82 17.74
CA LEU A 816 -31.72 -5.59 18.96
C LEU A 816 -32.51 -6.90 19.01
N LEU A 817 -31.85 -7.94 19.55
CA LEU A 817 -32.46 -9.19 20.01
C LEU A 817 -33.34 -8.88 21.23
N LEU A 818 -34.65 -9.13 21.14
CA LEU A 818 -35.50 -9.53 22.26
C LEU A 818 -36.81 -10.14 21.73
N GLY A 819 -37.20 -11.28 22.29
CA GLY A 819 -38.60 -11.72 22.34
C GLY A 819 -39.19 -12.54 21.19
N GLY A 820 -38.51 -12.76 20.05
CA GLY A 820 -38.95 -13.75 19.07
C GLY A 820 -37.87 -14.20 18.11
N ARG A 821 -37.59 -15.51 18.08
CA ARG A 821 -36.59 -16.07 17.17
C ARG A 821 -37.14 -16.02 15.73
N SER A 822 -36.65 -15.09 14.92
CA SER A 822 -36.46 -15.32 13.48
C SER A 822 -34.98 -15.17 13.19
N SER A 823 -34.28 -16.29 13.14
CA SER A 823 -32.82 -16.38 13.06
C SER A 823 -32.20 -15.87 11.75
N SER A 824 -32.98 -15.30 10.81
CA SER A 824 -32.46 -14.98 9.47
C SER A 824 -32.55 -13.52 9.03
N THR A 825 -33.24 -12.61 9.74
CA THR A 825 -33.20 -11.18 9.38
C THR A 825 -33.38 -10.30 10.60
N GLY A 826 -32.41 -9.44 10.91
CA GLY A 826 -32.39 -8.55 12.08
C GLY A 826 -33.49 -7.48 12.17
N ALA A 827 -34.65 -7.65 11.53
CA ALA A 827 -35.81 -6.76 11.60
C ALA A 827 -36.71 -7.10 12.80
N GLN A 828 -37.36 -6.10 13.39
CA GLN A 828 -38.39 -6.32 14.42
C GLN A 828 -39.64 -6.97 13.81
N ILE A 829 -40.06 -8.09 14.42
CA ILE A 829 -41.22 -8.88 13.98
C ILE A 829 -42.29 -8.78 15.06
N PHE A 830 -43.50 -8.35 14.70
CA PHE A 830 -44.68 -8.31 15.58
C PHE A 830 -45.84 -9.11 14.96
N GLY A 831 -46.72 -9.66 15.79
CA GLY A 831 -47.71 -10.68 15.38
C GLY A 831 -49.15 -10.18 15.35
N MET A 832 -49.90 -10.53 14.30
CA MET A 832 -51.36 -10.40 14.28
C MET A 832 -51.99 -11.76 14.56
N LEU A 833 -52.87 -11.84 15.57
CA LEU A 833 -53.40 -13.10 16.11
C LEU A 833 -54.91 -13.28 15.81
N ALA A 834 -55.33 -14.55 15.84
CA ALA A 834 -56.73 -14.97 15.89
C ALA A 834 -57.03 -15.55 17.29
N PRO A 835 -58.26 -15.44 17.81
CA PRO A 835 -58.64 -16.05 19.09
C PRO A 835 -58.54 -17.58 18.98
N GLY A 836 -57.75 -18.21 19.85
CA GLY A 836 -57.47 -19.64 19.80
C GLY A 836 -58.06 -20.46 20.94
N ARG A 837 -58.09 -21.78 20.76
CA ARG A 837 -58.58 -22.75 21.73
C ARG A 837 -57.40 -23.45 22.41
N LEU A 838 -57.47 -23.56 23.73
CA LEU A 838 -56.51 -24.36 24.48
C LEU A 838 -56.69 -25.84 24.15
N LEU A 839 -55.61 -26.51 23.72
CA LEU A 839 -55.63 -27.90 23.30
C LEU A 839 -55.25 -28.85 24.44
N SER A 840 -54.17 -28.53 25.16
CA SER A 840 -53.65 -29.38 26.23
C SER A 840 -52.76 -28.58 27.17
N LEU A 841 -52.68 -29.01 28.44
CA LEU A 841 -51.64 -28.56 29.36
C LEU A 841 -50.79 -29.76 29.84
N PHE A 842 -49.51 -29.51 30.12
CA PHE A 842 -48.60 -30.51 30.66
C PHE A 842 -47.56 -29.86 31.61
N PRO A 843 -47.35 -30.40 32.81
CA PRO A 843 -48.19 -31.41 33.47
C PRO A 843 -49.58 -30.84 33.80
N SER A 844 -50.61 -31.69 33.82
CA SER A 844 -51.98 -31.32 34.22
C SER A 844 -52.20 -31.31 35.74
N VAL A 845 -51.15 -31.64 36.51
CA VAL A 845 -51.17 -31.75 37.96
C VAL A 845 -49.95 -31.03 38.54
N GLY A 846 -50.13 -30.29 39.62
CA GLY A 846 -49.06 -29.65 40.41
C GLY A 846 -49.34 -29.67 41.91
N MET A 847 -48.43 -29.10 42.69
CA MET A 847 -48.49 -29.19 44.16
C MET A 847 -49.07 -27.94 44.81
N VAL A 848 -49.80 -28.12 45.92
CA VAL A 848 -50.40 -27.03 46.73
C VAL A 848 -49.40 -25.89 47.05
N PRO A 849 -48.12 -26.14 47.42
CA PRO A 849 -47.14 -25.07 47.65
C PRO A 849 -46.74 -24.26 46.41
N GLY A 850 -47.19 -24.62 45.21
CA GLY A 850 -46.84 -23.97 43.95
C GLY A 850 -45.50 -24.47 43.38
N GLY A 851 -44.96 -23.72 42.41
CA GLY A 851 -43.64 -23.97 41.80
C GLY A 851 -43.62 -24.89 40.57
N THR A 852 -44.75 -25.50 40.19
CA THR A 852 -44.83 -26.40 39.03
C THR A 852 -44.71 -25.61 37.73
N GLN A 853 -43.77 -25.97 36.86
CA GLN A 853 -43.68 -25.37 35.53
C GLN A 853 -44.71 -26.03 34.61
N VAL A 854 -45.69 -25.26 34.17
CA VAL A 854 -46.80 -25.73 33.33
C VAL A 854 -46.65 -25.19 31.91
N SER A 855 -46.77 -26.10 30.95
CA SER A 855 -46.71 -25.81 29.52
C SER A 855 -48.09 -26.00 28.90
N VAL A 856 -48.65 -24.93 28.34
CA VAL A 856 -49.97 -24.91 27.71
C VAL A 856 -49.80 -24.85 26.20
N ALA A 857 -50.42 -25.78 25.48
CA ALA A 857 -50.47 -25.81 24.02
C ALA A 857 -51.83 -25.31 23.52
N GLY A 858 -51.81 -24.50 22.48
CA GLY A 858 -52.99 -23.99 21.76
C GLY A 858 -52.80 -24.12 20.26
N ASP A 859 -53.89 -24.12 19.52
CA ASP A 859 -53.94 -24.25 18.06
C ASP A 859 -53.39 -23.02 17.30
N PHE A 860 -53.41 -21.83 17.91
CA PHE A 860 -52.97 -20.58 17.27
C PHE A 860 -51.81 -19.86 17.97
N PHE A 861 -51.00 -20.57 18.75
CA PHE A 861 -49.77 -20.02 19.33
C PHE A 861 -48.67 -19.95 18.24
N HIS A 862 -48.70 -18.92 17.41
CA HIS A 862 -47.85 -18.81 16.22
C HIS A 862 -46.64 -17.88 16.38
N PHE A 863 -46.53 -17.13 17.47
CA PHE A 863 -45.44 -16.19 17.72
C PHE A 863 -44.88 -16.34 19.13
N ASP A 864 -43.59 -16.05 19.28
CA ASP A 864 -42.97 -15.95 20.59
C ASP A 864 -43.34 -14.56 21.12
N THR A 865 -43.79 -14.48 22.36
CA THR A 865 -44.15 -13.20 23.00
C THR A 865 -43.81 -13.27 24.48
N GLN A 866 -43.27 -12.16 24.99
CA GLN A 866 -43.01 -11.93 26.41
C GLN A 866 -44.16 -11.21 27.12
N ASP A 867 -45.20 -10.80 26.37
CA ASP A 867 -46.38 -10.12 26.91
C ASP A 867 -47.47 -11.13 27.35
N ALA A 868 -47.22 -12.44 27.23
CA ALA A 868 -48.21 -13.46 27.58
C ALA A 868 -48.52 -13.48 29.09
N ALA A 869 -49.78 -13.77 29.43
CA ALA A 869 -50.25 -13.90 30.81
C ALA A 869 -51.16 -15.13 30.95
N VAL A 870 -51.20 -15.72 32.14
CA VAL A 870 -52.05 -16.88 32.45
C VAL A 870 -52.92 -16.54 33.64
N LYS A 871 -54.24 -16.71 33.50
CA LYS A 871 -55.21 -16.55 34.57
C LYS A 871 -55.59 -17.92 35.12
N LEU A 872 -55.40 -18.13 36.42
CA LEU A 872 -55.82 -19.32 37.15
C LEU A 872 -57.06 -18.99 37.97
N GLN A 873 -58.10 -19.81 37.87
CA GLN A 873 -59.36 -19.65 38.60
C GLN A 873 -59.61 -20.86 39.50
N TRP A 874 -59.71 -20.62 40.81
CA TRP A 874 -60.00 -21.62 41.83
C TRP A 874 -61.18 -21.14 42.67
N ARG A 875 -62.30 -21.89 42.63
CA ARG A 875 -63.57 -21.49 43.26
C ARG A 875 -64.00 -20.09 42.77
N GLU A 876 -64.19 -19.13 43.68
CA GLU A 876 -64.54 -17.73 43.37
C GLU A 876 -63.31 -16.82 43.20
N SER A 877 -62.10 -17.32 43.46
CA SER A 877 -60.85 -16.54 43.40
C SER A 877 -60.12 -16.74 42.07
N SER A 878 -59.43 -15.70 41.59
CA SER A 878 -58.59 -15.80 40.39
C SER A 878 -57.27 -15.06 40.53
N MET A 879 -56.21 -15.55 39.89
CA MET A 879 -54.87 -14.95 39.91
C MET A 879 -54.30 -14.88 38.49
N ILE A 880 -53.62 -13.77 38.15
CA ILE A 880 -52.92 -13.60 36.87
C ILE A 880 -51.42 -13.73 37.11
N VAL A 881 -50.75 -14.54 36.30
CA VAL A 881 -49.31 -14.81 36.35
C VAL A 881 -48.69 -14.49 35.00
N SER A 882 -47.52 -13.86 35.00
CA SER A 882 -46.75 -13.62 33.78
C SER A 882 -46.31 -14.94 33.14
N ALA A 883 -46.36 -15.01 31.82
CA ALA A 883 -46.00 -16.19 31.05
C ALA A 883 -45.16 -15.81 29.84
N VAL A 884 -44.55 -16.82 29.20
CA VAL A 884 -43.79 -16.62 27.97
C VAL A 884 -44.25 -17.65 26.94
N CYS A 885 -44.57 -17.19 25.72
CA CYS A 885 -44.81 -18.09 24.59
C CYS A 885 -43.48 -18.37 23.90
N LEU A 886 -43.04 -19.62 23.86
CA LEU A 886 -41.79 -20.04 23.21
C LEU A 886 -42.02 -21.29 22.35
N ARG A 887 -41.12 -21.49 21.39
CA ARG A 887 -40.99 -22.80 20.72
C ARG A 887 -40.46 -23.86 21.71
N PRO A 888 -40.91 -25.12 21.62
CA PRO A 888 -40.28 -26.21 22.36
C PRO A 888 -38.78 -26.29 22.04
N GLU A 889 -37.92 -26.45 23.04
CA GLU A 889 -36.50 -26.76 22.80
C GLU A 889 -36.38 -28.17 22.21
N GLU A 890 -35.60 -28.31 21.15
CA GLU A 890 -35.30 -29.59 20.49
C GLU A 890 -34.53 -30.52 21.44
N ALA A 891 -35.25 -31.31 22.23
CA ALA A 891 -34.68 -32.50 22.85
C ALA A 891 -34.50 -33.56 21.75
N SER A 892 -33.30 -33.63 21.19
CA SER A 892 -32.73 -34.72 20.39
C SER A 892 -33.71 -35.62 19.63
N GLY A 893 -33.88 -35.37 18.33
CA GLY A 893 -34.44 -36.32 17.38
C GLY A 893 -35.86 -35.98 16.91
N GLU A 894 -35.93 -35.40 15.72
CA GLU A 894 -37.08 -35.38 14.80
C GLU A 894 -38.49 -35.28 15.43
N ALA A 895 -38.92 -34.05 15.73
CA ALA A 895 -40.34 -33.73 15.80
C ALA A 895 -40.62 -32.38 15.13
N ASN A 896 -41.16 -32.44 13.90
CA ASN A 896 -41.81 -31.33 13.19
C ASN A 896 -43.10 -30.89 13.91
N SER A 897 -43.02 -30.45 15.16
CA SER A 897 -44.15 -29.91 15.91
C SER A 897 -44.20 -28.40 15.74
N THR A 898 -45.09 -27.92 14.86
CA THR A 898 -45.45 -26.51 14.69
C THR A 898 -46.13 -25.88 15.92
N ASN A 899 -46.33 -26.64 17.00
CA ASN A 899 -47.10 -26.22 18.18
C ASN A 899 -46.19 -25.49 19.19
N ARG A 900 -46.27 -24.16 19.22
CA ARG A 900 -45.65 -23.37 20.30
C ARG A 900 -46.44 -23.55 21.60
N ARG A 901 -45.78 -23.28 22.74
CA ARG A 901 -46.38 -23.44 24.06
C ARG A 901 -46.18 -22.20 24.92
N VAL A 902 -47.20 -21.86 25.68
CA VAL A 902 -47.12 -20.85 26.74
C VAL A 902 -46.67 -21.54 28.01
N VAL A 903 -45.59 -21.04 28.60
CA VAL A 903 -44.97 -21.60 29.81
C VAL A 903 -45.15 -20.62 30.96
N PHE A 904 -45.64 -21.11 32.10
CA PHE A 904 -45.77 -20.35 33.34
C PHE A 904 -45.43 -21.23 34.55
N ARG A 905 -45.18 -20.62 35.72
CA ARG A 905 -45.03 -21.35 36.99
C ARG A 905 -46.32 -21.23 37.82
N SER A 906 -46.83 -22.35 38.33
CA SER A 906 -48.05 -22.38 39.13
C SER A 906 -47.82 -21.68 40.49
N PRO A 907 -48.67 -20.74 40.92
CA PRO A 907 -48.59 -20.12 42.23
C PRO A 907 -49.05 -21.08 43.36
N PRO A 908 -48.77 -20.79 44.64
CA PRO A 908 -49.29 -21.56 45.78
C PRO A 908 -50.82 -21.45 45.92
N LEU A 909 -51.46 -22.50 46.44
CA LEU A 909 -52.84 -22.50 46.93
C LEU A 909 -52.88 -22.46 48.47
N PRO A 910 -53.79 -21.67 49.08
CA PRO A 910 -54.82 -20.84 48.45
C PRO A 910 -54.18 -19.56 47.87
N PHE A 911 -54.81 -18.96 46.85
CA PHE A 911 -54.27 -17.73 46.28
C PHE A 911 -54.22 -16.59 47.32
N PRO A 912 -53.23 -15.67 47.27
CA PRO A 912 -53.03 -14.64 48.30
C PRO A 912 -54.24 -13.73 48.57
N GLU A 913 -55.17 -13.63 47.62
CA GLU A 913 -56.39 -12.81 47.74
C GLU A 913 -57.51 -13.48 48.57
N ASP A 914 -57.40 -14.78 48.90
CA ASP A 914 -58.36 -15.50 49.75
C ASP A 914 -57.85 -15.64 51.20
N ALA A 915 -57.80 -14.49 51.89
CA ALA A 915 -57.25 -14.38 53.24
C ALA A 915 -57.98 -15.27 54.27
N ALA A 916 -59.27 -15.58 54.06
CA ALA A 916 -60.06 -16.41 54.97
C ALA A 916 -59.62 -17.88 54.91
N THR A 917 -59.39 -18.41 53.70
CA THR A 917 -58.92 -19.78 53.50
C THR A 917 -57.42 -19.91 53.82
N ALA A 918 -56.62 -18.88 53.56
CA ALA A 918 -55.21 -18.82 53.97
C ALA A 918 -55.05 -18.85 55.51
N ALA A 919 -55.91 -18.13 56.24
CA ALA A 919 -55.93 -18.17 57.71
C ALA A 919 -56.37 -19.55 58.24
N ALA A 920 -57.37 -20.18 57.62
CA ALA A 920 -57.81 -21.53 57.99
C ALA A 920 -56.72 -22.61 57.77
N MET A 921 -55.88 -22.47 56.73
CA MET A 921 -54.73 -23.36 56.54
C MET A 921 -53.61 -23.14 57.55
N ALA A 922 -53.37 -21.88 57.95
CA ALA A 922 -52.42 -21.58 59.02
C ALA A 922 -52.85 -22.16 60.38
N GLU A 923 -54.16 -22.37 60.60
CA GLU A 923 -54.73 -23.02 61.78
C GLU A 923 -54.83 -24.55 61.69
N GLY A 924 -54.29 -25.17 60.63
CA GLY A 924 -54.16 -26.62 60.52
C GLY A 924 -55.30 -27.35 59.79
N MET A 925 -56.18 -26.65 59.05
CA MET A 925 -57.07 -27.32 58.08
C MET A 925 -56.29 -27.72 56.83
N VAL A 926 -56.35 -29.00 56.47
CA VAL A 926 -55.75 -29.53 55.23
C VAL A 926 -56.74 -29.32 54.08
N LEU A 927 -56.27 -28.79 52.95
CA LEU A 927 -57.03 -28.83 51.68
C LEU A 927 -57.42 -30.27 51.36
N GLY A 928 -58.46 -30.47 50.55
CA GLY A 928 -58.74 -31.81 50.03
C GLY A 928 -57.48 -32.41 49.39
N THR A 929 -57.35 -33.73 49.38
CA THR A 929 -56.20 -34.42 48.74
C THR A 929 -56.01 -34.01 47.27
N ARG A 930 -57.06 -33.44 46.65
CA ARG A 930 -57.13 -33.01 45.26
C ARG A 930 -58.04 -31.79 45.10
N GLU A 931 -57.52 -30.70 44.56
CA GLU A 931 -58.27 -29.46 44.23
C GLU A 931 -58.13 -29.13 42.73
N GLU A 932 -59.19 -28.66 42.08
CA GLU A 932 -59.18 -28.38 40.62
C GLU A 932 -59.23 -26.86 40.34
N VAL A 933 -58.38 -26.41 39.42
CA VAL A 933 -58.20 -25.00 39.01
C VAL A 933 -58.35 -24.90 37.50
N THR A 934 -59.06 -23.89 37.02
CA THR A 934 -59.19 -23.66 35.57
C THR A 934 -58.16 -22.65 35.08
N VAL A 935 -57.45 -22.97 34.00
CA VAL A 935 -56.36 -22.18 33.42
C VAL A 935 -56.81 -21.52 32.11
N PHE A 936 -56.66 -20.20 32.02
CA PHE A 936 -56.90 -19.39 30.82
C PHE A 936 -55.61 -18.70 30.39
N VAL A 937 -55.40 -18.52 29.08
CA VAL A 937 -54.16 -17.93 28.54
C VAL A 937 -54.46 -16.65 27.76
N SER A 938 -53.60 -15.66 27.91
CA SER A 938 -53.54 -14.42 27.14
C SER A 938 -52.16 -14.32 26.47
N LEU A 939 -52.11 -13.88 25.20
CA LEU A 939 -50.86 -13.69 24.46
C LEU A 939 -50.40 -12.22 24.43
N ASP A 940 -51.33 -11.30 24.66
CA ASP A 940 -51.15 -9.85 24.68
C ASP A 940 -51.13 -9.26 26.11
N GLY A 941 -51.38 -10.10 27.11
CA GLY A 941 -51.41 -9.74 28.53
C GLY A 941 -52.77 -9.25 29.02
N GLU A 942 -53.71 -8.98 28.12
CA GLU A 942 -55.00 -8.35 28.45
C GLU A 942 -56.21 -9.25 28.14
N HIS A 943 -56.17 -10.01 27.04
CA HIS A 943 -57.32 -10.81 26.57
C HIS A 943 -57.07 -12.32 26.74
N PHE A 944 -57.90 -12.96 27.58
CA PHE A 944 -57.79 -14.39 27.89
C PHE A 944 -58.69 -15.26 26.99
N THR A 945 -58.27 -16.51 26.73
CA THR A 945 -59.04 -17.50 25.98
C THR A 945 -60.46 -17.72 26.52
N ASP A 946 -61.43 -17.92 25.63
CA ASP A 946 -62.85 -18.14 25.99
C ASP A 946 -63.11 -19.44 26.78
N ALA A 947 -62.24 -20.45 26.63
CA ALA A 947 -62.36 -21.75 27.30
C ALA A 947 -61.07 -22.09 28.03
N GLY A 948 -61.17 -22.44 29.31
CA GLY A 948 -60.05 -22.84 30.14
C GLY A 948 -59.80 -24.35 30.14
N LEU A 949 -58.62 -24.76 30.62
CA LEU A 949 -58.27 -26.16 30.86
C LEU A 949 -58.12 -26.45 32.36
N SER A 950 -58.47 -27.66 32.78
CA SER A 950 -58.36 -28.11 34.17
C SER A 950 -56.92 -28.42 34.58
N PHE A 951 -56.44 -27.81 35.64
CA PHE A 951 -55.18 -28.08 36.33
C PHE A 951 -55.47 -28.49 37.77
N VAL A 952 -54.91 -29.61 38.21
CA VAL A 952 -55.21 -30.19 39.53
C VAL A 952 -54.06 -29.94 40.50
N TYR A 953 -54.36 -29.41 41.67
CA TYR A 953 -53.43 -29.29 42.78
C TYR A 953 -53.54 -30.49 43.74
N CYS A 954 -52.41 -31.09 44.10
CA CYS A 954 -52.30 -32.21 45.03
C CYS A 954 -51.47 -31.84 46.28
N ALA A 955 -51.76 -32.52 47.39
CA ALA A 955 -50.98 -32.40 48.63
C ALA A 955 -49.58 -33.02 48.46
N VAL A 956 -48.59 -32.52 49.23
CA VAL A 956 -47.20 -33.01 49.19
C VAL A 956 -47.16 -34.50 49.62
N PRO A 957 -46.57 -35.41 48.82
CA PRO A 957 -46.41 -36.80 49.23
C PRO A 957 -45.41 -36.92 50.39
N GLU A 958 -45.75 -37.70 51.42
CA GLU A 958 -44.84 -37.98 52.53
C GLU A 958 -44.27 -39.39 52.38
N MET A 959 -42.94 -39.52 52.35
CA MET A 959 -42.30 -40.84 52.26
C MET A 959 -42.25 -41.49 53.64
N SER A 960 -42.89 -42.66 53.79
CA SER A 960 -42.99 -43.35 55.07
C SER A 960 -41.95 -44.47 55.26
N GLY A 961 -41.34 -44.98 54.18
CA GLY A 961 -40.24 -45.97 54.30
C GLY A 961 -39.62 -46.43 52.98
N ILE A 962 -38.49 -47.13 53.06
CA ILE A 962 -37.79 -47.74 51.90
C ILE A 962 -37.36 -49.18 52.23
N SER A 963 -37.41 -50.06 51.23
CA SER A 963 -36.98 -51.46 51.33
C SER A 963 -36.31 -51.92 50.02
N PRO A 964 -35.19 -52.68 50.07
CA PRO A 964 -34.42 -53.08 51.26
C PRO A 964 -33.57 -51.94 51.84
N GLN A 965 -33.20 -52.05 53.13
CA GLN A 965 -32.38 -51.05 53.85
C GLN A 965 -30.89 -51.10 53.48
N GLU A 966 -30.44 -52.17 52.84
CA GLU A 966 -29.11 -52.33 52.25
C GLU A 966 -29.27 -52.85 50.82
N ALA A 967 -28.62 -52.23 49.84
CA ALA A 967 -28.81 -52.58 48.43
C ALA A 967 -27.52 -52.42 47.59
N GLU A 968 -27.33 -53.35 46.65
CA GLU A 968 -26.29 -53.31 45.60
C GLU A 968 -26.87 -52.78 44.28
N PRO A 969 -26.03 -52.28 43.33
CA PRO A 969 -26.49 -51.86 42.01
C PRO A 969 -27.34 -52.91 41.30
N GLY A 970 -28.44 -52.47 40.69
CA GLY A 970 -29.41 -53.34 40.02
C GLY A 970 -30.53 -53.88 40.93
N THR A 971 -30.49 -53.61 42.24
CA THR A 971 -31.58 -54.00 43.17
C THR A 971 -32.82 -53.14 42.93
N THR A 972 -34.00 -53.76 42.87
CA THR A 972 -35.28 -53.05 42.84
C THR A 972 -35.61 -52.51 44.23
N MET A 973 -35.68 -51.19 44.34
CA MET A 973 -36.00 -50.45 45.56
C MET A 973 -37.48 -50.10 45.56
N MET A 974 -38.13 -50.24 46.72
CA MET A 974 -39.53 -49.92 46.92
C MET A 974 -39.68 -48.86 48.02
N LEU A 975 -40.31 -47.74 47.67
CA LEU A 975 -40.65 -46.64 48.57
C LEU A 975 -42.12 -46.74 48.94
N ALA A 976 -42.43 -46.73 50.24
CA ALA A 976 -43.78 -46.53 50.74
C ALA A 976 -44.06 -45.03 50.79
N VAL A 977 -45.17 -44.60 50.20
CA VAL A 977 -45.54 -43.18 50.14
C VAL A 977 -46.96 -43.01 50.65
N ASP A 978 -47.11 -42.13 51.63
CA ASP A 978 -48.39 -41.79 52.23
C ASP A 978 -49.07 -40.68 51.38
N ASN A 979 -50.39 -40.78 51.24
CA ASN A 979 -51.28 -39.99 50.36
C ASN A 979 -51.37 -40.48 48.90
N GLU A 980 -52.54 -40.33 48.27
CA GLU A 980 -52.77 -40.71 46.87
C GLU A 980 -51.93 -39.85 45.92
N ILE A 981 -51.12 -40.49 45.08
CA ILE A 981 -50.27 -39.82 44.07
C ILE A 981 -50.71 -40.28 42.69
N ALA A 982 -51.32 -39.38 41.91
CA ALA A 982 -51.64 -39.64 40.52
C ALA A 982 -50.75 -38.80 39.62
N THR A 983 -49.56 -39.31 39.24
CA THR A 983 -48.69 -38.62 38.28
C THR A 983 -48.04 -39.58 37.28
N PRO A 984 -47.97 -39.21 35.99
CA PRO A 984 -47.36 -40.04 34.94
C PRO A 984 -45.83 -39.94 34.90
N ALA A 985 -45.22 -39.02 35.66
CA ALA A 985 -43.77 -38.83 35.68
C ALA A 985 -43.30 -38.49 37.11
N ALA A 986 -42.79 -39.50 37.82
CA ALA A 986 -42.14 -39.33 39.11
C ALA A 986 -40.65 -39.70 39.01
N CYS A 987 -39.81 -38.96 39.71
CA CYS A 987 -38.40 -39.26 39.81
C CYS A 987 -37.92 -39.16 41.26
N VAL A 988 -37.00 -40.03 41.61
CA VAL A 988 -36.31 -40.00 42.89
C VAL A 988 -34.92 -39.44 42.67
N ARG A 989 -34.48 -38.55 43.54
CA ARG A 989 -33.08 -38.18 43.64
C ARG A 989 -32.42 -38.91 44.79
N LEU A 990 -31.30 -39.53 44.45
CA LEU A 990 -30.37 -40.20 45.32
C LEU A 990 -29.23 -39.24 45.64
N GLU A 991 -29.07 -38.87 46.91
CA GLU A 991 -28.00 -38.00 47.38
C GLU A 991 -27.14 -38.70 48.42
N THR A 992 -25.84 -38.81 48.15
CA THR A 992 -24.86 -39.31 49.12
C THR A 992 -24.37 -38.17 50.00
N ALA A 993 -24.39 -38.32 51.33
CA ALA A 993 -23.95 -37.27 52.24
C ALA A 993 -22.43 -36.98 52.13
N ASP A 994 -21.61 -38.02 51.99
CA ASP A 994 -20.15 -37.90 52.05
C ASP A 994 -19.53 -37.61 50.66
N SER A 995 -19.93 -38.37 49.63
CA SER A 995 -19.41 -38.19 48.27
C SER A 995 -20.05 -37.07 47.45
N LYS A 996 -21.10 -36.40 47.96
CA LYS A 996 -21.87 -35.34 47.27
C LYS A 996 -22.35 -35.70 45.85
N VAL A 997 -22.57 -36.97 45.58
CA VAL A 997 -23.17 -37.44 44.33
C VAL A 997 -24.68 -37.27 44.42
N SER A 998 -25.27 -36.69 43.37
CA SER A 998 -26.71 -36.49 43.22
C SER A 998 -27.16 -37.08 41.88
N LEU A 999 -28.03 -38.08 41.91
CA LEU A 999 -28.52 -38.76 40.71
C LEU A 999 -30.05 -38.84 40.72
N VAL A 1000 -30.67 -38.50 39.59
CA VAL A 1000 -32.12 -38.56 39.42
C VAL A 1000 -32.51 -39.80 38.62
N VAL A 1001 -33.43 -40.60 39.18
CA VAL A 1001 -33.87 -41.89 38.64
C VAL A 1001 -35.39 -41.85 38.44
N PRO A 1002 -35.92 -42.26 37.28
CA PRO A 1002 -37.37 -42.38 37.09
C PRO A 1002 -37.94 -43.49 37.98
N VAL A 1003 -39.19 -43.30 38.43
CA VAL A 1003 -39.88 -44.21 39.35
C VAL A 1003 -41.24 -44.57 38.77
N GLU A 1004 -41.62 -45.84 38.88
CA GLU A 1004 -42.97 -46.31 38.58
C GLU A 1004 -43.82 -46.28 39.86
N ILE A 1005 -44.96 -45.58 39.80
CA ILE A 1005 -45.90 -45.48 40.94
C ILE A 1005 -47.01 -46.49 40.76
N ASP A 1006 -47.25 -47.32 41.78
CA ASP A 1006 -48.44 -48.15 41.92
C ASP A 1006 -49.43 -47.46 42.87
N GLU A 1007 -50.45 -46.84 42.28
CA GLU A 1007 -51.51 -46.12 43.00
C GLU A 1007 -52.29 -47.02 43.96
N ALA A 1008 -52.50 -48.30 43.61
CA ALA A 1008 -53.30 -49.22 44.41
C ALA A 1008 -52.53 -49.75 45.63
N ALA A 1009 -51.20 -49.81 45.52
CA ALA A 1009 -50.32 -50.32 46.56
C ALA A 1009 -49.72 -49.22 47.45
N HIS A 1010 -49.89 -47.94 47.11
CA HIS A 1010 -49.21 -46.80 47.76
C HIS A 1010 -47.67 -46.97 47.78
N THR A 1011 -47.12 -47.50 46.68
CA THR A 1011 -45.68 -47.76 46.55
C THR A 1011 -45.10 -47.17 45.28
N ALA A 1012 -43.86 -46.68 45.37
CA ALA A 1012 -43.08 -46.21 44.23
C ALA A 1012 -41.83 -47.09 44.07
N THR A 1013 -41.64 -47.70 42.89
CA THR A 1013 -40.56 -48.65 42.64
C THR A 1013 -39.58 -48.14 41.61
N PHE A 1014 -38.28 -48.31 41.87
CA PHE A 1014 -37.21 -47.99 40.92
C PHE A 1014 -36.07 -49.02 41.01
N VAL A 1015 -35.30 -49.16 39.94
CA VAL A 1015 -34.09 -49.99 39.94
C VAL A 1015 -32.91 -49.11 40.34
N LEU A 1016 -32.16 -49.50 41.37
CA LEU A 1016 -30.99 -48.77 41.87
C LEU A 1016 -29.88 -48.77 40.81
N PRO A 1017 -29.52 -47.62 40.20
CA PRO A 1017 -28.40 -47.55 39.27
C PRO A 1017 -27.05 -47.65 39.99
N GLU A 1018 -25.99 -47.93 39.24
CA GLU A 1018 -24.62 -47.89 39.76
C GLU A 1018 -24.23 -46.43 40.07
N LEU A 1019 -23.98 -46.15 41.35
CA LEU A 1019 -23.51 -44.85 41.80
C LEU A 1019 -21.97 -44.82 41.72
N PRO A 1020 -21.36 -43.70 41.27
CA PRO A 1020 -19.91 -43.51 41.17
C PRO A 1020 -19.24 -43.31 42.55
N ILE A 1021 -19.49 -44.21 43.48
CA ILE A 1021 -18.93 -44.23 44.84
C ILE A 1021 -18.19 -45.55 45.09
N SER A 1022 -17.00 -45.46 45.68
CA SER A 1022 -16.06 -46.59 45.85
C SER A 1022 -16.12 -47.23 47.24
N THR A 1023 -16.93 -46.66 48.14
CA THR A 1023 -17.10 -47.08 49.53
C THR A 1023 -18.58 -47.17 49.88
N GLU A 1024 -18.93 -47.97 50.89
CA GLU A 1024 -20.29 -48.07 51.38
C GLU A 1024 -20.72 -46.74 52.00
N GLU A 1025 -21.83 -46.16 51.53
CA GLU A 1025 -22.34 -44.86 51.99
C GLU A 1025 -23.86 -44.88 52.19
N HIS A 1026 -24.35 -44.06 53.10
CA HIS A 1026 -25.78 -43.81 53.24
C HIS A 1026 -26.28 -42.88 52.15
N VAL A 1027 -27.29 -43.34 51.42
CA VAL A 1027 -27.95 -42.59 50.35
C VAL A 1027 -29.28 -42.07 50.85
N HIS A 1028 -29.44 -40.75 50.82
CA HIS A 1028 -30.71 -40.09 51.07
C HIS A 1028 -31.56 -40.09 49.81
N VAL A 1029 -32.85 -40.36 49.99
CA VAL A 1029 -33.83 -40.44 48.92
C VAL A 1029 -34.81 -39.27 49.05
N SER A 1030 -34.96 -38.51 47.97
CA SER A 1030 -35.97 -37.46 47.83
C SER A 1030 -36.84 -37.73 46.60
N LEU A 1031 -38.15 -37.52 46.72
CA LEU A 1031 -39.11 -37.74 45.65
C LEU A 1031 -39.48 -36.40 45.00
N SER A 1032 -39.43 -36.33 43.67
CA SER A 1032 -39.97 -35.24 42.87
C SER A 1032 -41.07 -35.77 41.96
N LEU A 1033 -42.16 -35.01 41.87
CA LEU A 1033 -43.29 -35.29 40.99
C LEU A 1033 -43.31 -34.26 39.85
N ASN A 1034 -43.47 -34.74 38.62
CA ASN A 1034 -43.74 -33.91 37.43
C ASN A 1034 -42.78 -32.72 37.21
N GLY A 1035 -41.48 -32.90 37.48
CA GLY A 1035 -40.45 -31.89 37.22
C GLY A 1035 -40.38 -30.76 38.25
N GLN A 1036 -40.89 -30.98 39.47
CA GLN A 1036 -40.64 -30.08 40.60
C GLN A 1036 -39.19 -30.14 41.10
N GLU A 1037 -38.75 -29.06 41.77
CA GLU A 1037 -37.55 -29.09 42.60
C GLU A 1037 -37.74 -30.15 43.71
N PHE A 1038 -36.72 -30.98 43.97
CA PHE A 1038 -36.77 -32.01 45.00
C PHE A 1038 -37.12 -31.37 46.34
N THR A 1039 -37.98 -32.02 47.13
CA THR A 1039 -38.39 -31.52 48.46
C THR A 1039 -37.15 -31.12 49.27
N GLU A 1040 -36.89 -29.81 49.39
CA GLU A 1040 -35.71 -29.30 50.09
C GLU A 1040 -35.82 -29.61 51.59
N ARG A 1041 -34.76 -30.20 52.17
CA ARG A 1041 -34.54 -30.14 53.62
C ARG A 1041 -34.18 -28.71 53.98
N THR A 1042 -35.00 -28.04 54.77
CA THR A 1042 -34.52 -26.97 55.65
C THR A 1042 -33.58 -27.58 56.68
N LEU A 1043 -32.27 -27.53 56.42
CA LEU A 1043 -31.21 -27.87 57.37
C LEU A 1043 -31.18 -26.81 58.49
N ASP A 1044 -32.00 -26.99 59.53
CA ASP A 1044 -31.71 -26.40 60.84
C ASP A 1044 -30.78 -27.35 61.61
N PRO A 1045 -29.54 -26.96 61.93
CA PRO A 1045 -28.51 -27.89 62.42
C PRO A 1045 -28.64 -28.31 63.90
N ALA A 1046 -29.81 -28.13 64.54
CA ALA A 1046 -29.97 -28.29 65.98
C ALA A 1046 -31.12 -29.22 66.47
N THR A 1047 -31.88 -29.85 65.59
CA THR A 1047 -32.94 -30.81 66.00
C THR A 1047 -32.75 -32.17 65.35
N GLU A 1048 -32.45 -33.17 66.17
CA GLU A 1048 -32.45 -34.58 65.81
C GLU A 1048 -33.79 -35.02 65.21
N LEU A 1049 -33.68 -35.75 64.09
CA LEU A 1049 -34.55 -36.86 63.63
C LEU A 1049 -36.05 -36.75 63.97
N ASN A 1050 -36.82 -35.99 63.19
CA ASN A 1050 -38.28 -36.19 63.07
C ASN A 1050 -38.90 -35.51 61.83
N GLY A 1051 -38.30 -35.71 60.65
CA GLY A 1051 -38.87 -35.21 59.39
C GLY A 1051 -38.45 -36.04 58.16
N GLY A 1052 -39.27 -37.04 57.81
CA GLY A 1052 -39.61 -37.53 56.46
C GLY A 1052 -38.53 -37.91 55.41
N GLY A 1053 -37.24 -37.83 55.71
CA GLY A 1053 -36.19 -38.22 54.77
C GLY A 1053 -35.81 -39.69 54.93
N VAL A 1054 -36.13 -40.53 53.94
CA VAL A 1054 -35.79 -41.95 53.98
C VAL A 1054 -34.39 -42.19 53.41
N SER A 1055 -33.61 -43.07 54.03
CA SER A 1055 -32.26 -43.42 53.58
C SER A 1055 -32.03 -44.93 53.60
N PHE A 1056 -31.12 -45.42 52.77
CA PHE A 1056 -30.65 -46.80 52.77
C PHE A 1056 -29.11 -46.83 52.65
N LEU A 1057 -28.48 -47.97 52.96
CA LEU A 1057 -27.05 -48.17 52.81
C LEU A 1057 -26.74 -48.74 51.43
N TYR A 1058 -25.92 -48.04 50.64
CA TYR A 1058 -25.45 -48.51 49.34
C TYR A 1058 -24.19 -49.35 49.50
N LYS A 1059 -24.20 -50.58 48.98
CA LYS A 1059 -23.03 -51.47 48.96
C LYS A 1059 -22.31 -51.36 47.63
N ALA A 1060 -21.09 -50.83 47.64
CA ALA A 1060 -20.27 -50.70 46.45
C ALA A 1060 -19.80 -52.09 45.97
N PRO A 1061 -19.83 -52.39 44.66
CA PRO A 1061 -19.39 -53.69 44.13
C PRO A 1061 -17.89 -53.90 44.39
N ALA A 1062 -17.53 -55.06 44.97
CA ALA A 1062 -16.14 -55.42 45.27
C ALA A 1062 -15.32 -55.55 43.96
N THR A 1063 -14.48 -54.56 43.68
CA THR A 1063 -13.62 -54.51 42.49
C THR A 1063 -12.53 -55.58 42.53
N GLN A 1064 -12.62 -56.58 41.65
CA GLN A 1064 -11.51 -57.48 41.34
C GLN A 1064 -10.44 -56.71 40.55
N VAL A 1065 -9.24 -56.66 41.12
CA VAL A 1065 -8.04 -56.03 40.54
C VAL A 1065 -7.65 -56.73 39.22
N ALA A 1066 -7.53 -55.96 38.15
CA ALA A 1066 -6.73 -56.31 36.98
C ALA A 1066 -5.86 -55.08 36.59
N GLU A 1067 -4.55 -55.26 36.71
CA GLU A 1067 -3.50 -54.29 36.40
C GLU A 1067 -3.45 -53.95 34.89
N GLY A 1068 -3.29 -52.65 34.56
CA GLY A 1068 -2.96 -52.17 33.21
C GLY A 1068 -3.54 -50.81 32.88
#